data_AF-A0AAW3B8U9-F1
#
_entry.id   AF-A0AAW3B8U9-F1
#
_cell.length_a   1.000
_cell.length_b   1.000
_cell.length_c   1.000
_cell.angle_alpha   90.00
_cell.angle_beta   90.00
_cell.angle_gamma   90.00
#
_symmetry.space_group_name_H-M   'P 1'
#
loop_
_entity.id
_entity.type
_entity.pdbx_description
1 polymer ?
#
loop_
_entity_poly.entity_id
_entity_poly.type
_entity_poly.pdbx_seq_one_letter_code
_entity_poly.pdbx_strand_id
1 'polypeptide(L)'
;MRRAETLSKHLQDNAFVRVERRGTVGLIRMLSSAPPRSQVGGCVLCAPMRAQILRALKMLEADADCLFIVLTSTSYRFFSSGIDIANFTECFVSDLTAQPPVPSLSELTAAVEMCPKVCVAAIQGLCSSWGLELALAADYRICEVNAQFRFPEVRLGITPGGGGVQRLISQVGVPHALNMLCYGRPVYAREAYQIGLIDRPPYSAPNLWTSLAEFIEKHVTAAAPIKLGGDGERTPSLHTLKDAQTAKALALHRRHTCPAYVHLPFFNRGLYAWMKHKLRESVPREVQTPYRAIEAVKLAVAYSDRRGGSGSHPNPNRANGSVAAAAYAAAERSLFESCLLLPEAQGMQHLLCASQRTSVSWEKKSLWLSPPVPGLSIMGDVGATPHFAVKPSASVASVYNPSAEDATAQVGLKMVAVIGAGTMGTSIALMLLWKSEIEVILVEMDVQRQEVARHTIEDYLRSRVEAHRLSAHRRDDMLRRLRVMGSLITPFPPVLADADLVFECAPEVAAIKQSIFTRLDSVCKRSTILATSSLALEVNELAAITRRPGQVLGMHFFPPANESLLVEVIRGTATEQWVVERIMHLLCQLDKYPILSVSRHGSVGTRLLLTALYQAYAMLEDGCFPLQIDRALRKNFHFTRGLFELEDIIGLDVMGMARASMLAAVERASATPPSLPKRVGIEPSVPSAVEISNAWWLPSRPVFDIPDALIAAGALGRKTRTGWYNYVTPKDASLGYRLRHPIASWLWTRSGTDNVGTGSAAKGGAAAGITNASDCALSLSGPSMTSAMAASSVASRHLYPLVSLTSLVLQHNYSIEYRTIDCSKRRRVTRRPFHEEEIFERIVFAMVNEAAKIMADGVIASSADIDCTSVYAFGFPAWKGGLCYYADHVAGIDHIVQKMQVYQRALGSEEFPAPCLVLREMRAKGKTFATMFN
;
A
#
# COMPACT_ATOMS: atom_id res chain seq x y z
N MET A 1 14.76 23.07 -25.46
CA MET A 1 14.15 24.42 -25.36
C MET A 1 12.64 24.38 -25.14
N ARG A 2 11.82 23.71 -25.98
CA ARG A 2 10.35 23.63 -25.76
C ARG A 2 9.89 23.09 -24.39
N ARG A 3 10.66 22.19 -23.75
CA ARG A 3 10.36 21.62 -22.42
C ARG A 3 10.62 22.59 -21.25
N ALA A 4 11.53 23.56 -21.43
CA ALA A 4 11.88 24.57 -20.42
C ALA A 4 10.84 25.70 -20.38
N GLU A 5 10.29 26.08 -21.54
CA GLU A 5 9.21 27.07 -21.65
C GLU A 5 7.90 26.56 -21.04
N THR A 6 7.58 25.27 -21.17
CA THR A 6 6.39 24.67 -20.51
C THR A 6 6.55 24.60 -18.98
N LEU A 7 7.77 24.36 -18.48
CA LEU A 7 8.06 24.34 -17.04
C LEU A 7 7.96 25.73 -16.41
N SER A 8 8.48 26.76 -17.10
CA SER A 8 8.43 28.16 -16.65
C SER A 8 6.99 28.70 -16.57
N LYS A 9 6.12 28.35 -17.53
CA LYS A 9 4.69 28.68 -17.47
C LYS A 9 3.96 27.96 -16.32
N HIS A 10 4.21 26.67 -16.11
CA HIS A 10 3.59 25.90 -15.02
C HIS A 10 4.04 26.31 -13.61
N LEU A 11 5.21 26.92 -13.46
CA LEU A 11 5.71 27.46 -12.20
C LEU A 11 4.98 28.73 -11.74
N GLN A 12 4.34 29.46 -12.67
CA GLN A 12 3.70 30.75 -12.40
C GLN A 12 2.19 30.62 -12.07
N ASP A 13 1.48 29.62 -12.60
CA ASP A 13 0.01 29.58 -12.54
C ASP A 13 -0.58 28.75 -11.37
N ASN A 14 0.20 27.89 -10.68
CA ASN A 14 -0.31 27.05 -9.58
C ASN A 14 0.31 27.43 -8.22
N ALA A 15 -0.53 27.71 -7.22
CA ALA A 15 -0.10 27.95 -5.85
C ALA A 15 0.19 26.61 -5.13
N PHE A 16 1.44 26.39 -4.71
CA PHE A 16 1.87 25.24 -3.90
C PHE A 16 2.05 25.63 -2.43
N VAL A 17 2.34 26.90 -2.16
CA VAL A 17 2.54 27.45 -0.81
C VAL A 17 1.68 28.67 -0.63
N ARG A 18 0.99 28.76 0.52
CA ARG A 18 0.30 29.97 0.98
C ARG A 18 1.05 30.58 2.15
N VAL A 19 1.31 31.88 2.08
CA VAL A 19 1.90 32.62 3.19
C VAL A 19 0.81 33.42 3.89
N GLU A 20 0.73 33.30 5.22
CA GLU A 20 -0.16 34.06 6.07
C GLU A 20 0.67 34.80 7.12
N ARG A 21 0.24 36.01 7.50
CA ARG A 21 0.90 36.83 8.52
C ARG A 21 -0.06 37.11 9.66
N ARG A 22 0.34 36.83 10.90
CA ARG A 22 -0.44 37.15 12.12
C ARG A 22 0.48 37.68 13.22
N GLY A 23 0.35 38.96 13.57
CA GLY A 23 1.12 39.57 14.68
C GLY A 23 2.62 39.53 14.41
N THR A 24 3.39 38.75 15.18
CA THR A 24 4.84 38.49 14.99
C THR A 24 5.15 37.14 14.33
N VAL A 25 4.13 36.37 13.97
CA VAL A 25 4.24 35.05 13.34
C VAL A 25 3.95 35.11 11.84
N GLY A 26 4.89 34.65 11.03
CA GLY A 26 4.70 34.31 9.63
C GLY A 26 4.43 32.82 9.48
N LEU A 27 3.45 32.44 8.68
CA LEU A 27 3.03 31.06 8.47
C LEU A 27 3.21 30.68 7.00
N ILE A 28 4.01 29.65 6.76
CA ILE A 28 4.20 29.03 5.45
C ILE A 28 3.38 27.74 5.43
N ARG A 29 2.24 27.76 4.72
CA ARG A 29 1.35 26.62 4.57
C ARG A 29 1.62 25.93 3.24
N MET A 30 2.07 24.68 3.29
CA MET A 30 2.14 23.81 2.13
C MET A 30 0.72 23.38 1.73
N LEU A 31 0.39 23.51 0.45
CA LEU A 31 -0.92 23.18 -0.10
C LEU A 31 -0.94 21.72 -0.55
N SER A 32 -1.99 21.01 -0.15
CA SER A 32 -2.22 19.61 -0.56
C SER A 32 -2.91 19.51 -1.93
N SER A 33 -3.34 20.63 -2.51
CA SER A 33 -4.08 20.74 -3.77
C SER A 33 -3.18 20.91 -5.00
N ALA A 34 -1.87 20.86 -4.84
CA ALA A 34 -0.94 20.78 -5.96
C ALA A 34 -1.32 19.58 -6.86
N PRO A 35 -1.34 19.72 -8.19
CA PRO A 35 -1.81 18.67 -9.09
C PRO A 35 -1.11 17.34 -8.78
N PRO A 36 -1.83 16.20 -8.81
CA PRO A 36 -1.37 14.93 -8.27
C PRO A 36 -0.25 14.35 -9.14
N ARG A 37 0.98 14.85 -8.94
CA ARG A 37 2.19 14.25 -9.54
C ARG A 37 2.75 13.11 -8.68
N SER A 38 2.26 12.99 -7.45
CA SER A 38 2.60 11.92 -6.51
C SER A 38 1.33 11.29 -5.92
N GLN A 39 1.27 9.96 -5.91
CA GLN A 39 0.07 9.19 -5.54
C GLN A 39 -0.31 9.19 -4.07
N VAL A 40 0.64 9.46 -3.17
CA VAL A 40 0.27 9.75 -1.79
C VAL A 40 -0.24 11.18 -1.83
N GLY A 41 -1.57 11.37 -1.82
CA GLY A 41 -2.15 12.70 -1.68
C GLY A 41 -1.42 13.44 -0.56
N GLY A 42 -1.04 14.70 -0.75
CA GLY A 42 -0.29 15.43 0.26
C GLY A 42 0.80 16.35 -0.29
N CYS A 43 1.50 17.01 0.62
CA CYS A 43 2.52 18.01 0.28
C CYS A 43 3.85 17.35 -0.09
N VAL A 44 4.01 16.99 -1.37
CA VAL A 44 5.29 16.52 -1.92
C VAL A 44 6.23 17.69 -2.20
N LEU A 45 7.50 17.52 -1.82
CA LEU A 45 8.56 18.49 -2.01
C LEU A 45 9.12 18.44 -3.44
N CYS A 46 8.23 18.58 -4.43
CA CYS A 46 8.58 18.75 -5.84
C CYS A 46 9.29 20.08 -6.09
N ALA A 47 9.91 20.25 -7.27
CA ALA A 47 10.64 21.47 -7.63
C ALA A 47 9.84 22.77 -7.40
N PRO A 48 8.58 22.91 -7.86
CA PRO A 48 7.75 24.09 -7.58
C PRO A 48 7.51 24.34 -6.09
N MET A 49 7.22 23.29 -5.31
CA MET A 49 7.01 23.40 -3.87
C MET A 49 8.27 23.91 -3.17
N ARG A 50 9.45 23.35 -3.49
CA ARG A 50 10.73 23.77 -2.89
C ARG A 50 11.06 25.24 -3.23
N ALA A 51 10.86 25.65 -4.47
CA ALA A 51 11.09 27.03 -4.90
C ALA A 51 10.16 28.02 -4.18
N GLN A 52 8.87 27.68 -4.06
CA GLN A 52 7.90 28.53 -3.36
C GLN A 52 8.13 28.58 -1.84
N ILE A 53 8.55 27.47 -1.20
CA ILE A 53 8.95 27.48 0.22
C ILE A 53 10.15 28.40 0.43
N LEU A 54 11.19 28.30 -0.41
CA LEU A 54 12.38 29.16 -0.29
C LEU A 54 12.02 30.63 -0.48
N ARG A 55 11.20 30.96 -1.48
CA ARG A 55 10.70 32.33 -1.72
C ARG A 55 9.92 32.85 -0.51
N ALA A 56 8.99 32.05 0.04
CA ALA A 56 8.22 32.40 1.21
C ALA A 56 9.10 32.63 2.44
N LEU A 57 10.10 31.77 2.65
CA LEU A 57 11.08 31.91 3.71
C LEU A 57 11.86 33.23 3.58
N LYS A 58 12.39 33.54 2.39
CA LYS A 58 13.13 34.79 2.14
C LYS A 58 12.26 36.05 2.31
N MET A 59 11.00 35.98 1.91
CA MET A 59 10.04 37.07 2.11
C MET A 59 9.79 37.33 3.60
N LEU A 60 9.55 36.30 4.40
CA LEU A 60 9.33 36.43 5.85
C LEU A 60 10.62 36.73 6.63
N GLU A 61 11.78 36.31 6.12
CA GLU A 61 13.09 36.66 6.67
C GLU A 61 13.35 38.17 6.55
N ALA A 62 12.98 38.79 5.43
CA ALA A 62 13.11 40.21 5.18
C ALA A 62 12.10 41.08 5.94
N ASP A 63 10.99 40.50 6.41
CA ASP A 63 9.99 41.19 7.23
C ASP A 63 10.56 41.46 8.65
N ALA A 64 10.73 42.74 8.99
CA ALA A 64 11.26 43.17 10.28
C ALA A 64 10.32 42.79 11.44
N ASP A 65 9.01 42.83 11.23
CA ASP A 65 7.99 42.57 12.25
C ASP A 65 7.78 41.06 12.49
N CYS A 66 8.24 40.23 11.55
CA CYS A 66 8.19 38.77 11.67
C CYS A 66 9.32 38.27 12.58
N LEU A 67 8.99 37.61 13.68
CA LEU A 67 9.95 37.01 14.62
C LEU A 67 9.96 35.48 14.55
N PHE A 68 8.80 34.88 14.26
CA PHE A 68 8.60 33.44 14.17
C PHE A 68 8.12 33.06 12.78
N ILE A 69 8.74 32.05 12.17
CA ILE A 69 8.32 31.47 10.89
C ILE A 69 7.85 30.05 11.15
N VAL A 70 6.57 29.78 10.93
CA VAL A 70 5.98 28.46 11.14
C VAL A 70 5.79 27.75 9.81
N LEU A 71 6.43 26.60 9.64
CA LEU A 71 6.23 25.68 8.53
C LEU A 71 5.10 24.71 8.90
N THR A 72 4.04 24.65 8.10
CA THR A 72 2.95 23.69 8.29
C THR A 72 2.32 23.32 6.95
N SER A 73 1.34 22.42 6.97
CA SER A 73 0.52 22.05 5.82
C SER A 73 -0.94 22.45 6.03
N THR A 74 -1.69 22.53 4.93
CA THR A 74 -3.16 22.66 4.95
C THR A 74 -3.87 21.33 5.16
N SER A 75 -3.20 20.21 4.88
CA SER A 75 -3.76 18.87 5.10
C SER A 75 -3.63 18.47 6.57
N TYR A 76 -4.69 17.86 7.10
CA TYR A 76 -4.70 17.21 8.40
C TYR A 76 -4.04 15.81 8.38
N ARG A 77 -3.85 15.24 7.18
CA ARG A 77 -3.27 13.91 6.94
C ARG A 77 -1.77 13.97 6.70
N PHE A 78 -1.24 15.07 6.19
CA PHE A 78 0.15 15.20 5.76
C PHE A 78 0.73 16.54 6.17
N PHE A 79 1.86 16.51 6.86
CA PHE A 79 2.80 17.63 6.87
C PHE A 79 3.56 17.64 5.55
N SER A 80 4.20 16.51 5.22
CA SER A 80 4.79 16.26 3.91
C SER A 80 4.98 14.76 3.70
N SER A 81 4.64 14.28 2.50
CA SER A 81 4.80 12.89 2.09
C SER A 81 6.22 12.57 1.60
N GLY A 82 7.08 13.58 1.42
CA GLY A 82 8.51 13.41 1.13
C GLY A 82 8.92 13.82 -0.29
N ILE A 83 9.86 13.05 -0.84
CA ILE A 83 10.48 13.30 -2.15
C ILE A 83 9.48 13.13 -3.30
N ASP A 84 9.64 13.94 -4.35
CA ASP A 84 8.98 13.69 -5.63
C ASP A 84 9.67 12.53 -6.34
N ILE A 85 9.16 11.34 -6.06
CA ILE A 85 9.65 10.09 -6.60
C ILE A 85 9.55 10.04 -8.13
N ALA A 86 8.55 10.70 -8.73
CA ALA A 86 8.37 10.66 -10.18
C ALA A 86 9.52 11.37 -10.92
N ASN A 87 10.13 12.38 -10.28
CA ASN A 87 11.24 13.17 -10.83
C ASN A 87 12.45 13.10 -9.90
N PHE A 88 12.80 11.88 -9.51
CA PHE A 88 13.79 11.59 -8.47
C PHE A 88 15.18 12.21 -8.73
N THR A 89 15.66 12.19 -9.98
CA THR A 89 16.97 12.75 -10.38
C THR A 89 17.00 14.28 -10.34
N GLU A 90 15.91 14.94 -10.73
CA GLU A 90 15.77 16.41 -10.71
C GLU A 90 15.71 16.97 -9.27
N CYS A 91 15.46 16.11 -8.28
CA CYS A 91 15.34 16.53 -6.89
C CYS A 91 16.70 16.89 -6.24
N PHE A 92 17.80 16.34 -6.74
CA PHE A 92 19.15 16.54 -6.18
C PHE A 92 19.96 17.64 -6.86
N VAL A 93 19.46 18.20 -7.96
CA VAL A 93 20.15 19.24 -8.73
C VAL A 93 19.45 20.56 -8.45
N SER A 94 20.23 21.59 -8.12
CA SER A 94 19.72 22.96 -8.09
C SER A 94 19.61 23.50 -9.51
N ASP A 95 18.47 24.09 -9.83
CA ASP A 95 18.28 24.81 -11.09
C ASP A 95 18.21 26.31 -10.77
N LEU A 96 19.40 26.93 -10.80
CA LEU A 96 19.56 28.36 -10.60
C LEU A 96 19.09 29.18 -11.82
N THR A 97 18.89 28.53 -12.96
CA THR A 97 18.43 29.17 -14.21
C THR A 97 16.91 29.23 -14.31
N ALA A 98 16.20 28.38 -13.56
CA ALA A 98 14.75 28.43 -13.42
C ALA A 98 14.29 29.76 -12.81
N GLN A 99 13.11 30.22 -13.23
CA GLN A 99 12.42 31.36 -12.64
C GLN A 99 11.05 30.90 -12.09
N PRO A 100 10.87 30.81 -10.75
CA PRO A 100 11.87 31.09 -9.70
C PRO A 100 12.96 30.00 -9.58
N PRO A 101 14.14 30.32 -9.02
CA PRO A 101 15.21 29.35 -8.80
C PRO A 101 14.76 28.16 -7.96
N VAL A 102 15.14 26.95 -8.36
CA VAL A 102 14.77 25.72 -7.67
C VAL A 102 15.93 25.24 -6.81
N PRO A 103 15.82 25.26 -5.47
CA PRO A 103 16.88 24.76 -4.61
C PRO A 103 16.87 23.22 -4.55
N SER A 104 18.06 22.66 -4.32
CA SER A 104 18.18 21.27 -3.83
C SER A 104 17.62 21.16 -2.40
N LEU A 105 17.33 19.94 -1.93
CA LEU A 105 16.87 19.77 -0.55
C LEU A 105 17.92 20.24 0.48
N SER A 106 19.21 19.95 0.23
CA SER A 106 20.28 20.38 1.12
C SER A 106 20.38 21.91 1.20
N GLU A 107 20.19 22.61 0.08
CA GLU A 107 20.12 24.08 0.06
C GLU A 107 18.89 24.62 0.80
N LEU A 108 17.72 24.02 0.58
CA LEU A 108 16.49 24.43 1.26
C LEU A 108 16.58 24.23 2.78
N THR A 109 17.06 23.07 3.22
CA THR A 109 17.25 22.77 4.65
C THR A 109 18.32 23.66 5.26
N ALA A 110 19.42 23.94 4.54
CA ALA A 110 20.42 24.91 4.97
C ALA A 110 19.84 26.33 5.10
N ALA A 111 18.98 26.75 4.17
CA ALA A 111 18.32 28.07 4.24
C ALA A 111 17.41 28.19 5.47
N VAL A 112 16.63 27.16 5.80
CA VAL A 112 15.81 27.13 7.03
C VAL A 112 16.70 27.13 8.28
N GLU A 113 17.78 26.35 8.27
CA GLU A 113 18.72 26.22 9.39
C GLU A 113 19.44 27.55 9.68
N MET A 114 19.85 28.27 8.63
CA MET A 114 20.60 29.53 8.70
C MET A 114 19.72 30.78 8.84
N CYS A 115 18.39 30.64 8.74
CA CYS A 115 17.46 31.75 8.89
C CYS A 115 17.66 32.44 10.26
N PRO A 116 17.79 33.78 10.35
CA PRO A 116 18.00 34.49 11.61
C PRO A 116 16.75 34.50 12.52
N LYS A 117 15.56 34.30 11.94
CA LYS A 117 14.28 34.21 12.67
C LYS A 117 14.10 32.80 13.28
N VAL A 118 13.21 32.67 14.26
CA VAL A 118 12.88 31.37 14.87
C VAL A 118 11.96 30.58 13.94
N CYS A 119 12.45 29.46 13.41
CA CYS A 119 11.70 28.56 12.53
C CYS A 119 11.06 27.41 13.33
N VAL A 120 9.75 27.23 13.25
CA VAL A 120 9.00 26.16 13.92
C VAL A 120 8.33 25.26 12.89
N ALA A 121 8.58 23.95 12.94
CA ALA A 121 7.81 22.98 12.19
C ALA A 121 6.58 22.56 13.00
N ALA A 122 5.39 22.92 12.53
CA ALA A 122 4.12 22.49 13.10
C ALA A 122 3.56 21.31 12.28
N ILE A 123 3.64 20.12 12.87
CA ILE A 123 3.54 18.85 12.15
C ILE A 123 2.24 18.12 12.50
N GLN A 124 1.38 17.95 11.52
CA GLN A 124 0.19 17.11 11.60
C GLN A 124 0.30 15.91 10.66
N GLY A 125 -0.30 14.78 11.04
CA GLY A 125 -0.31 13.58 10.21
C GLY A 125 1.09 13.10 9.79
N LEU A 126 1.24 12.65 8.55
CA LEU A 126 2.47 12.05 8.06
C LEU A 126 3.56 13.11 7.76
N CYS A 127 4.73 12.92 8.34
CA CYS A 127 5.98 13.63 8.07
C CYS A 127 7.05 12.60 7.67
N SER A 128 7.27 12.45 6.37
CA SER A 128 8.02 11.32 5.81
C SER A 128 9.17 11.80 4.94
N SER A 129 10.29 11.06 4.96
CA SER A 129 11.45 11.28 4.09
C SER A 129 11.91 12.75 4.13
N TRP A 130 12.02 13.40 2.97
CA TRP A 130 12.43 14.80 2.83
C TRP A 130 11.59 15.80 3.62
N GLY A 131 10.32 15.48 3.87
CA GLY A 131 9.47 16.26 4.76
C GLY A 131 10.00 16.27 6.20
N LEU A 132 10.50 15.12 6.67
CA LEU A 132 11.15 15.01 7.97
C LEU A 132 12.52 15.69 7.98
N GLU A 133 13.28 15.63 6.88
CA GLU A 133 14.54 16.38 6.75
C GLU A 133 14.31 17.90 6.85
N LEU A 134 13.26 18.41 6.20
CA LEU A 134 12.84 19.80 6.30
C LEU A 134 12.41 20.16 7.73
N ALA A 135 11.64 19.30 8.40
CA ALA A 135 11.24 19.51 9.80
C ALA A 135 12.43 19.47 10.78
N LEU A 136 13.43 18.62 10.53
CA LEU A 136 14.67 18.56 11.31
C LEU A 136 15.53 19.81 11.13
N ALA A 137 15.41 20.51 10.01
CA ALA A 137 16.09 21.78 9.77
C ALA A 137 15.45 22.97 10.51
N ALA A 138 14.20 22.85 10.98
CA ALA A 138 13.55 23.87 11.82
C ALA A 138 14.20 23.93 13.22
N ASP A 139 14.10 25.06 13.90
CA ASP A 139 14.66 25.22 15.25
C ASP A 139 13.90 24.34 16.24
N TYR A 140 12.57 24.37 16.14
CA TYR A 140 11.66 23.62 17.00
C TYR A 140 10.64 22.83 16.18
N ARG A 141 10.17 21.71 16.75
CA ARG A 141 9.13 20.84 16.20
C ARG A 141 8.03 20.67 17.24
N ILE A 142 6.81 21.00 16.84
CA ILE A 142 5.58 20.69 17.58
C ILE A 142 4.71 19.79 16.72
N CYS A 143 3.91 18.92 17.33
CA CYS A 143 3.09 17.99 16.56
C CYS A 143 1.72 17.68 17.18
N GLU A 144 0.78 17.30 16.32
CA GLU A 144 -0.53 16.76 16.74
C GLU A 144 -0.38 15.28 17.19
N VAL A 145 -1.27 14.81 18.06
CA VAL A 145 -1.33 13.40 18.54
C VAL A 145 -1.30 12.37 17.40
N ASN A 146 -1.89 12.68 16.25
CA ASN A 146 -1.94 11.76 15.10
C ASN A 146 -0.67 11.79 14.22
N ALA A 147 0.34 12.58 14.58
CA ALA A 147 1.55 12.74 13.77
C ALA A 147 2.39 11.47 13.72
N GLN A 148 2.97 11.20 12.55
CA GLN A 148 3.82 10.04 12.27
C GLN A 148 5.08 10.47 11.53
N PHE A 149 6.24 10.01 11.99
CA PHE A 149 7.56 10.36 11.48
C PHE A 149 8.26 9.12 10.94
N ARG A 150 8.81 9.17 9.72
CA ARG A 150 9.54 8.02 9.17
C ARG A 150 10.53 8.39 8.07
N PHE A 151 11.56 7.56 7.94
CA PHE A 151 12.48 7.51 6.80
C PHE A 151 12.21 6.24 5.98
N PRO A 152 11.32 6.28 4.96
CA PRO A 152 10.94 5.10 4.18
C PRO A 152 11.99 4.70 3.12
N GLU A 153 13.12 5.40 3.00
CA GLU A 153 14.14 5.26 1.97
C GLU A 153 14.62 3.81 1.79
N VAL A 154 14.81 3.09 2.89
CA VAL A 154 15.23 1.68 2.83
C VAL A 154 14.22 0.78 2.11
N ARG A 155 12.94 1.15 2.09
CA ARG A 155 11.87 0.45 1.34
C ARG A 155 11.87 0.76 -0.15
N LEU A 156 12.70 1.71 -0.57
CA LEU A 156 12.93 2.09 -1.96
C LEU A 156 14.35 1.68 -2.41
N GLY A 157 15.08 0.92 -1.58
CA GLY A 157 16.44 0.48 -1.87
C GLY A 157 17.51 1.57 -1.73
N ILE A 158 17.18 2.71 -1.12
CA ILE A 158 18.05 3.90 -1.00
C ILE A 158 18.26 4.30 0.47
N THR A 159 19.17 5.25 0.70
CA THR A 159 19.35 5.94 1.98
C THR A 159 18.89 7.40 1.86
N PRO A 160 18.68 8.15 2.96
CA PRO A 160 18.49 9.60 2.84
C PRO A 160 19.74 10.27 2.24
N GLY A 161 19.54 11.40 1.56
CA GLY A 161 20.60 12.12 0.84
C GLY A 161 20.51 13.65 0.93
N GLY A 162 19.65 14.20 1.80
CA GLY A 162 19.42 15.64 1.97
C GLY A 162 20.13 16.28 3.18
N GLY A 163 21.03 15.56 3.83
CA GLY A 163 21.72 15.93 5.06
C GLY A 163 20.97 15.55 6.35
N GLY A 164 19.80 14.90 6.22
CA GLY A 164 18.91 14.59 7.34
C GLY A 164 19.47 13.59 8.36
N VAL A 165 20.37 12.68 7.98
CA VAL A 165 20.87 11.65 8.91
C VAL A 165 21.72 12.28 10.01
N GLN A 166 22.54 13.27 9.69
CA GLN A 166 23.31 14.03 10.68
C GLN A 166 22.39 14.74 11.67
N ARG A 167 21.35 15.44 11.18
CA ARG A 167 20.40 16.15 12.05
C ARG A 167 19.60 15.18 12.92
N LEU A 168 19.20 14.03 12.38
CA LEU A 168 18.48 13.00 13.12
C LEU A 168 19.31 12.49 14.30
N ILE A 169 20.58 12.15 14.08
CA ILE A 169 21.46 11.64 15.14
C ILE A 169 21.65 12.67 16.25
N SER A 170 21.81 13.95 15.91
CA SER A 170 21.93 15.01 16.91
C SER A 170 20.65 15.16 17.75
N GLN A 171 19.48 14.86 17.21
CA GLN A 171 18.20 14.98 17.92
C GLN A 171 17.86 13.73 18.75
N VAL A 172 17.91 12.54 18.16
CA VAL A 172 17.41 11.30 18.79
C VAL A 172 18.52 10.32 19.18
N GLY A 173 19.78 10.61 18.82
CA GLY A 173 20.90 9.71 19.05
C GLY A 173 21.00 8.54 18.07
N VAL A 174 22.14 7.86 18.10
CA VAL A 174 22.49 6.76 17.17
C VAL A 174 21.52 5.57 17.25
N PRO A 175 21.09 5.06 18.43
CA PRO A 175 20.22 3.88 18.49
C PRO A 175 18.85 4.09 17.83
N HIS A 176 18.21 5.24 18.09
CA HIS A 176 16.92 5.56 17.51
C HIS A 176 17.05 5.87 16.00
N ALA A 177 18.11 6.57 15.60
CA ALA A 177 18.40 6.82 14.19
C ALA A 177 18.59 5.51 13.40
N LEU A 178 19.38 4.55 13.91
CA LEU A 178 19.55 3.25 13.26
C LEU A 178 18.22 2.50 13.10
N ASN A 179 17.35 2.54 14.11
CA ASN A 179 16.05 1.88 14.04
C ASN A 179 15.12 2.53 12.99
N MET A 180 15.11 3.86 12.92
CA MET A 180 14.33 4.60 11.92
C MET A 180 14.86 4.37 10.50
N LEU A 181 16.18 4.37 10.30
CA LEU A 181 16.82 4.32 8.98
C LEU A 181 16.94 2.89 8.43
N CYS A 182 17.32 1.90 9.25
CA CYS A 182 17.56 0.53 8.77
C CYS A 182 16.26 -0.25 8.49
N TYR A 183 15.17 0.06 9.22
CA TYR A 183 13.88 -0.63 9.06
C TYR A 183 12.80 0.25 8.42
N GLY A 184 13.04 1.55 8.28
CA GLY A 184 12.00 2.50 7.88
C GLY A 184 10.83 2.52 8.84
N ARG A 185 11.09 2.30 10.14
CA ARG A 185 10.05 2.17 11.16
C ARG A 185 9.41 3.54 11.42
N PRO A 186 8.07 3.63 11.41
CA PRO A 186 7.42 4.85 11.84
C PRO A 186 7.53 5.05 13.35
N VAL A 187 7.79 6.30 13.73
CA VAL A 187 7.73 6.81 15.10
C VAL A 187 6.46 7.66 15.23
N TYR A 188 5.66 7.40 16.26
CA TYR A 188 4.41 8.14 16.51
C TYR A 188 4.64 9.28 17.50
N ALA A 189 3.76 10.28 17.50
CA ALA A 189 3.89 11.51 18.27
C ALA A 189 4.35 11.34 19.74
N ARG A 190 3.76 10.40 20.50
CA ARG A 190 4.16 10.13 21.89
C ARG A 190 5.59 9.63 22.02
N GLU A 191 5.98 8.67 21.19
CA GLU A 191 7.34 8.15 21.15
C GLU A 191 8.32 9.22 20.64
N ALA A 192 7.93 9.98 19.63
CA ALA A 192 8.72 11.06 19.06
C ALA A 192 9.08 12.12 20.11
N TYR A 193 8.16 12.45 21.00
CA TYR A 193 8.43 13.31 22.17
C TYR A 193 9.40 12.66 23.16
N GLN A 194 9.21 11.38 23.50
CA GLN A 194 10.07 10.66 24.44
C GLN A 194 11.53 10.55 23.99
N ILE A 195 11.76 10.36 22.67
CA ILE A 195 13.10 10.23 22.10
C ILE A 195 13.74 11.59 21.75
N GLY A 196 13.07 12.72 22.01
CA GLY A 196 13.57 14.06 21.71
C GLY A 196 13.42 14.50 20.25
N LEU A 197 12.70 13.75 19.41
CA LEU A 197 12.40 14.17 18.03
C LEU A 197 11.47 15.38 18.00
N ILE A 198 10.59 15.51 19.01
CA ILE A 198 9.61 16.60 19.18
C ILE A 198 9.87 17.32 20.49
N ASP A 199 9.83 18.66 20.45
CA ASP A 199 10.22 19.52 21.57
C ASP A 199 9.12 19.70 22.64
N ARG A 200 7.87 19.35 22.32
CA ARG A 200 6.69 19.52 23.18
C ARG A 200 5.83 18.25 23.21
N PRO A 201 5.07 18.03 24.31
CA PRO A 201 4.00 17.05 24.31
C PRO A 201 3.05 17.27 23.12
N PRO A 202 2.62 16.21 22.42
CA PRO A 202 1.71 16.36 21.28
C PRO A 202 0.38 17.01 21.69
N TYR A 203 -0.10 17.95 20.88
CA TYR A 203 -1.39 18.63 21.12
C TYR A 203 -2.54 17.93 20.39
N SER A 204 -3.78 18.15 20.83
CA SER A 204 -4.98 17.66 20.15
C SER A 204 -5.55 18.73 19.23
N ALA A 205 -5.95 18.37 18.00
CA ALA A 205 -6.66 19.28 17.11
C ALA A 205 -8.03 19.71 17.70
N PRO A 206 -8.51 20.94 17.40
CA PRO A 206 -7.94 21.95 16.50
C PRO A 206 -7.02 22.99 17.20
N ASN A 207 -6.24 22.61 18.22
CA ASN A 207 -5.55 23.56 19.10
C ASN A 207 -4.15 24.02 18.63
N LEU A 208 -3.89 24.13 17.32
CA LEU A 208 -2.57 24.53 16.81
C LEU A 208 -2.15 25.92 17.35
N TRP A 209 -3.03 26.91 17.27
CA TRP A 209 -2.71 28.28 17.69
C TRP A 209 -2.50 28.38 19.19
N THR A 210 -3.31 27.68 19.98
CA THR A 210 -3.13 27.60 21.43
C THR A 210 -1.78 26.96 21.77
N SER A 211 -1.47 25.82 21.16
CA SER A 211 -0.18 25.13 21.37
C SER A 211 1.01 25.97 20.91
N LEU A 212 0.86 26.73 19.81
CA LEU A 212 1.88 27.64 19.32
C LEU A 212 2.05 28.86 20.25
N ALA A 213 0.96 29.41 20.79
CA ALA A 213 1.00 30.51 21.75
C ALA A 213 1.69 30.08 23.05
N GLU A 214 1.30 28.94 23.61
CA GLU A 214 1.98 28.31 24.75
C GLU A 214 3.44 27.96 24.42
N PHE A 215 3.72 27.60 23.16
CA PHE A 215 5.08 27.35 22.69
C PHE A 215 5.95 28.59 22.83
N ILE A 216 5.48 29.67 22.20
CA ILE A 216 6.11 30.97 22.20
C ILE A 216 6.25 31.45 23.65
N GLU A 217 5.17 31.51 24.44
CA GLU A 217 5.18 32.00 25.82
C GLU A 217 6.29 31.34 26.65
N LYS A 218 6.32 30.01 26.75
CA LYS A 218 7.30 29.31 27.60
C LYS A 218 8.74 29.35 27.07
N HIS A 219 9.00 29.67 25.80
CA HIS A 219 10.37 29.68 25.23
C HIS A 219 10.87 31.09 24.89
N VAL A 220 9.97 32.07 24.89
CA VAL A 220 10.25 33.48 24.67
C VAL A 220 10.26 34.21 26.01
N THR A 221 9.27 34.00 26.90
CA THR A 221 9.20 34.75 28.17
C THR A 221 10.03 34.18 29.32
N ALA A 222 10.56 32.96 29.21
CA ALA A 222 11.22 32.26 30.32
C ALA A 222 12.70 32.66 30.56
N ALA A 223 13.05 33.94 30.39
CA ALA A 223 14.38 34.48 30.72
C ALA A 223 14.37 35.60 31.78
N ALA A 224 13.22 35.98 32.34
CA ALA A 224 13.15 36.91 33.47
C ALA A 224 12.58 36.22 34.72
N PRO A 225 13.27 36.24 35.89
CA PRO A 225 12.68 35.79 37.13
C PRO A 225 11.45 36.65 37.43
N ILE A 226 10.30 36.00 37.56
CA ILE A 226 9.04 36.62 37.96
C ILE A 226 9.24 37.17 39.38
N LYS A 227 9.40 38.48 39.52
CA LYS A 227 9.20 39.15 40.82
C LYS A 227 7.69 39.23 41.05
N LEU A 228 7.22 38.46 42.03
CA LEU A 228 5.85 38.55 42.54
C LEU A 228 5.63 39.94 43.17
N GLY A 229 4.77 40.74 42.56
CA GLY A 229 4.31 42.00 43.09
C GLY A 229 2.97 42.41 42.47
N GLY A 230 1.92 42.37 43.32
CA GLY A 230 0.69 43.17 43.30
C GLY A 230 -0.10 43.35 42.00
N ASP A 231 -1.25 42.67 41.95
CA ASP A 231 -2.53 43.04 41.35
C ASP A 231 -2.56 43.80 40.01
N GLY A 232 -3.05 43.08 38.99
CA GLY A 232 -3.54 43.64 37.73
C GLY A 232 -3.59 42.57 36.66
N GLU A 233 -4.79 42.24 36.18
CA GLU A 233 -4.99 41.48 34.94
C GLU A 233 -4.09 42.07 33.84
N ARG A 234 -3.19 41.26 33.27
CA ARG A 234 -2.39 41.64 32.12
C ARG A 234 -2.40 40.55 31.06
N THR A 235 -2.98 40.89 29.93
CA THR A 235 -2.82 40.23 28.62
C THR A 235 -1.34 39.98 28.30
N PRO A 236 -0.96 38.80 27.79
CA PRO A 236 0.44 38.46 27.52
C PRO A 236 0.99 39.32 26.36
N SER A 237 1.91 40.24 26.67
CA SER A 237 2.56 41.08 25.66
C SER A 237 3.63 40.29 24.89
N LEU A 238 3.31 39.90 23.65
CA LEU A 238 4.06 39.00 22.76
C LEU A 238 5.26 39.66 22.02
N HIS A 239 5.97 40.62 22.62
CA HIS A 239 6.64 41.70 21.85
C HIS A 239 8.18 41.82 21.90
N THR A 240 8.95 40.93 22.52
CA THR A 240 10.40 41.17 22.73
C THR A 240 11.32 40.47 21.73
N LEU A 241 11.92 41.24 20.81
CA LEU A 241 12.97 40.80 19.85
C LEU A 241 14.12 40.02 20.54
N LYS A 242 14.53 40.46 21.74
CA LYS A 242 15.61 39.83 22.54
C LYS A 242 15.29 38.38 22.92
N ASP A 243 14.03 38.09 23.17
CA ASP A 243 13.59 36.78 23.61
C ASP A 243 13.56 35.79 22.43
N ALA A 244 13.13 36.26 21.25
CA ALA A 244 13.23 35.49 20.01
C ALA A 244 14.70 35.18 19.65
N GLN A 245 15.61 36.16 19.83
CA GLN A 245 17.05 35.94 19.66
C GLN A 245 17.61 34.91 20.65
N THR A 246 17.16 34.95 21.90
CA THR A 246 17.56 33.99 22.95
C THR A 246 17.07 32.57 22.62
N ALA A 247 15.81 32.43 22.21
CA ALA A 247 15.25 31.16 21.75
C ALA A 247 16.05 30.60 20.54
N LYS A 248 16.39 31.46 19.57
CA LYS A 248 17.23 31.09 18.43
C LYS A 248 18.62 30.61 18.88
N ALA A 249 19.27 31.32 19.78
CA ALA A 249 20.57 30.95 20.33
C ALA A 249 20.52 29.60 21.07
N LEU A 250 19.46 29.35 21.85
CA LEU A 250 19.24 28.07 22.53
C LEU A 250 19.04 26.92 21.53
N ALA A 251 18.24 27.13 20.49
CA ALA A 251 18.04 26.15 19.43
C ALA A 251 19.36 25.81 18.70
N LEU A 252 20.17 26.83 18.38
CA LEU A 252 21.50 26.63 17.81
C LEU A 252 22.41 25.86 18.76
N HIS A 253 22.42 26.19 20.05
CA HIS A 253 23.21 25.46 21.05
C HIS A 253 22.82 23.98 21.11
N ARG A 254 21.52 23.67 21.19
CA ARG A 254 20.99 22.29 21.19
C ARG A 254 21.41 21.50 19.94
N ARG A 255 21.46 22.14 18.78
CA ARG A 255 21.90 21.51 17.52
C ARG A 255 23.39 21.15 17.53
N HIS A 256 24.20 21.95 18.21
CA HIS A 256 25.64 21.73 18.32
C HIS A 256 26.01 20.76 19.45
N THR A 257 25.15 20.60 20.45
CA THR A 257 25.33 19.61 21.52
C THR A 257 24.80 18.25 21.10
N CYS A 258 25.67 17.39 20.58
CA CYS A 258 25.37 15.96 20.49
C CYS A 258 25.49 15.31 21.88
N PRO A 259 24.67 14.31 22.22
CA PRO A 259 24.88 13.54 23.44
C PRO A 259 26.30 12.98 23.48
N ALA A 260 27.00 13.11 24.62
CA ALA A 260 28.42 12.75 24.74
C ALA A 260 28.73 11.31 24.29
N TYR A 261 27.76 10.39 24.42
CA TYR A 261 27.92 9.00 23.99
C TYR A 261 27.99 8.80 22.47
N VAL A 262 27.50 9.75 21.67
CA VAL A 262 27.59 9.71 20.20
C VAL A 262 29.04 9.69 19.75
N HIS A 263 29.96 10.23 20.56
CA HIS A 263 31.39 10.30 20.28
C HIS A 263 32.19 9.13 20.88
N LEU A 264 31.54 8.17 21.55
CA LEU A 264 32.21 7.00 22.13
C LEU A 264 32.41 5.90 21.07
N PRO A 265 33.62 5.71 20.52
CA PRO A 265 33.82 4.86 19.35
C PRO A 265 33.54 3.38 19.65
N PHE A 266 33.86 2.93 20.87
CA PHE A 266 33.65 1.56 21.32
C PHE A 266 32.16 1.20 21.41
N PHE A 267 31.35 2.08 22.01
CA PHE A 267 29.89 1.88 22.15
C PHE A 267 29.21 1.80 20.78
N ASN A 268 29.51 2.76 19.90
CA ASN A 268 28.96 2.79 18.55
C ASN A 268 29.37 1.56 17.73
N ARG A 269 30.62 1.09 17.86
CA ARG A 269 31.08 -0.14 17.18
C ARG A 269 30.28 -1.36 17.61
N GLY A 270 30.01 -1.50 18.90
CA GLY A 270 29.14 -2.55 19.45
C GLY A 270 27.71 -2.46 18.92
N LEU A 271 27.13 -1.26 18.91
CA LEU A 271 25.78 -1.00 18.40
C LEU A 271 25.65 -1.32 16.90
N TYR A 272 26.63 -0.95 16.08
CA TYR A 272 26.66 -1.28 14.65
C TYR A 272 26.78 -2.80 14.44
N ALA A 273 27.63 -3.49 15.21
CA ALA A 273 27.76 -4.94 15.12
C ALA A 273 26.46 -5.65 15.52
N TRP A 274 25.82 -5.19 16.60
CA TRP A 274 24.53 -5.69 17.05
C TRP A 274 23.43 -5.48 15.99
N MET A 275 23.36 -4.28 15.41
CA MET A 275 22.38 -4.00 14.34
C MET A 275 22.64 -4.87 13.11
N LYS A 276 23.90 -5.03 12.69
CA LYS A 276 24.26 -5.94 11.58
C LYS A 276 23.82 -7.39 11.87
N HIS A 277 23.99 -7.86 13.10
CA HIS A 277 23.54 -9.18 13.50
C HIS A 277 22.01 -9.31 13.41
N LYS A 278 21.27 -8.31 13.90
CA LYS A 278 19.80 -8.28 13.79
C LYS A 278 19.28 -8.20 12.36
N LEU A 279 19.96 -7.46 11.49
CA LEU A 279 19.62 -7.44 10.07
C LEU A 279 19.85 -8.80 9.42
N ARG A 280 20.90 -9.55 9.78
CA ARG A 280 21.12 -10.91 9.23
C ARG A 280 20.02 -11.91 9.59
N GLU A 281 19.30 -11.70 10.69
CA GLU A 281 18.17 -12.56 11.09
C GLU A 281 16.88 -12.24 10.32
N SER A 282 16.75 -11.02 9.78
CA SER A 282 15.48 -10.47 9.28
C SER A 282 15.50 -10.02 7.82
N VAL A 283 16.68 -9.77 7.26
CA VAL A 283 16.88 -9.25 5.90
C VAL A 283 17.54 -10.33 5.03
N PRO A 284 17.01 -10.59 3.83
CA PRO A 284 17.65 -11.49 2.87
C PRO A 284 19.10 -11.08 2.60
N ARG A 285 20.00 -12.06 2.40
CA ARG A 285 21.43 -11.78 2.14
C ARG A 285 21.67 -10.93 0.88
N GLU A 286 20.76 -11.01 -0.08
CA GLU A 286 20.79 -10.27 -1.34
C GLU A 286 20.55 -8.76 -1.15
N VAL A 287 19.88 -8.34 -0.07
CA VAL A 287 19.45 -6.95 0.13
C VAL A 287 20.48 -6.19 0.97
N GLN A 288 21.15 -5.20 0.36
CA GLN A 288 22.25 -4.45 0.98
C GLN A 288 21.82 -3.11 1.58
N THR A 289 20.71 -2.51 1.14
CA THR A 289 20.29 -1.16 1.56
C THR A 289 20.24 -0.94 3.08
N PRO A 290 19.69 -1.85 3.92
CA PRO A 290 19.72 -1.67 5.38
C PRO A 290 21.15 -1.59 5.95
N TYR A 291 22.12 -2.26 5.33
CA TYR A 291 23.53 -2.16 5.71
C TYR A 291 24.14 -0.83 5.25
N ARG A 292 23.73 -0.29 4.10
CA ARG A 292 24.08 1.07 3.64
C ARG A 292 23.53 2.15 4.57
N ALA A 293 22.36 1.96 5.17
CA ALA A 293 21.84 2.87 6.19
C ALA A 293 22.76 2.94 7.43
N ILE A 294 23.42 1.84 7.82
CA ILE A 294 24.44 1.87 8.89
C ILE A 294 25.66 2.68 8.44
N GLU A 295 26.05 2.59 7.17
CA GLU A 295 27.15 3.40 6.60
C GLU A 295 26.81 4.90 6.61
N ALA A 296 25.56 5.27 6.27
CA ALA A 296 25.08 6.65 6.37
C ALA A 296 25.21 7.20 7.81
N VAL A 297 24.81 6.39 8.80
CA VAL A 297 24.96 6.77 10.22
C VAL A 297 26.44 6.89 10.61
N LYS A 298 27.32 6.00 10.16
CA LYS A 298 28.76 6.09 10.41
C LYS A 298 29.38 7.34 9.80
N LEU A 299 29.00 7.68 8.56
CA LEU A 299 29.43 8.91 7.90
C LEU A 299 29.00 10.12 8.73
N ALA A 300 27.74 10.16 9.14
CA ALA A 300 27.20 11.26 9.95
C ALA A 300 27.93 11.45 11.29
N VAL A 301 28.25 10.35 11.99
CA VAL A 301 29.02 10.41 13.25
C VAL A 301 30.44 10.93 12.99
N ALA A 302 31.14 10.39 11.99
CA ALA A 302 32.52 10.77 11.69
C ALA A 302 32.67 12.25 11.29
N TYR A 303 31.70 12.81 10.56
CA TYR A 303 31.70 14.25 10.21
C TYR A 303 31.24 15.15 11.37
N SER A 304 30.55 14.59 12.37
CA SER A 304 30.18 15.33 13.58
C SER A 304 31.37 15.51 14.53
N ASP A 305 32.28 14.53 14.62
CA ASP A 305 33.54 14.64 15.37
C ASP A 305 34.43 15.80 14.88
N ARG A 306 34.43 16.09 13.58
CA ARG A 306 35.24 17.17 12.98
C ARG A 306 34.75 18.58 13.32
N ARG A 307 33.52 18.74 13.80
CA ARG A 307 33.03 20.03 14.32
C ARG A 307 33.49 20.32 15.75
N GLY A 308 33.87 19.30 16.51
CA GLY A 308 34.18 19.35 17.94
C GLY A 308 35.67 19.27 18.29
N GLY A 309 36.57 19.68 17.38
CA GLY A 309 38.01 19.66 17.63
C GLY A 309 38.37 20.38 18.94
N SER A 310 38.93 19.62 19.87
CA SER A 310 39.42 20.05 21.18
C SER A 310 40.51 21.11 21.03
N GLY A 311 40.13 22.38 21.14
CA GLY A 311 41.05 23.51 21.28
C GLY A 311 40.34 24.58 22.09
N SER A 312 40.88 24.92 23.25
CA SER A 312 40.35 25.85 24.26
C SER A 312 40.33 27.32 23.85
N HIS A 313 40.10 27.63 22.57
CA HIS A 313 39.90 28.99 22.08
C HIS A 313 38.82 29.03 21.00
N PRO A 314 37.78 29.88 21.12
CA PRO A 314 36.84 30.12 20.04
C PRO A 314 37.57 30.84 18.91
N ASN A 315 37.96 30.10 17.87
CA ASN A 315 38.56 30.68 16.67
C ASN A 315 37.47 31.45 15.89
N PRO A 316 37.62 32.75 15.56
CA PRO A 316 36.54 33.58 14.97
C PRO A 316 36.14 33.20 13.53
N ASN A 317 36.86 32.28 12.89
CA ASN A 317 36.61 31.89 11.51
C ASN A 317 35.47 30.86 11.39
N ARG A 318 34.23 31.37 11.36
CA ARG A 318 32.98 30.64 11.00
C ARG A 318 33.04 29.89 9.65
N ALA A 319 34.07 30.12 8.82
CA ALA A 319 34.25 29.49 7.51
C ALA A 319 34.38 27.95 7.57
N ASN A 320 35.03 27.39 8.61
CA ASN A 320 35.33 25.94 8.68
C ASN A 320 34.10 25.04 8.88
N GLY A 321 33.03 25.54 9.52
CA GLY A 321 31.81 24.77 9.78
C GLY A 321 30.95 24.53 8.53
N SER A 322 30.90 25.51 7.63
CA SER A 322 30.15 25.43 6.37
C SER A 322 30.77 24.42 5.40
N VAL A 323 32.11 24.39 5.33
CA VAL A 323 32.88 23.47 4.47
C VAL A 323 32.69 22.02 4.93
N ALA A 324 32.71 21.76 6.24
CA ALA A 324 32.46 20.42 6.78
C ALA A 324 31.02 19.94 6.54
N ALA A 325 30.03 20.84 6.61
CA ALA A 325 28.63 20.54 6.30
C ALA A 325 28.42 20.20 4.82
N ALA A 326 29.03 20.99 3.93
CA ALA A 326 29.01 20.76 2.49
C ALA A 326 29.71 19.43 2.12
N ALA A 327 30.85 19.13 2.73
CA ALA A 327 31.55 17.88 2.53
C ALA A 327 30.74 16.66 2.99
N TYR A 328 30.03 16.76 4.13
CA TYR A 328 29.11 15.72 4.58
C TYR A 328 27.94 15.52 3.61
N ALA A 329 27.29 16.61 3.17
CA ALA A 329 26.19 16.53 2.20
C ALA A 329 26.62 15.86 0.89
N ALA A 330 27.84 16.17 0.40
CA ALA A 330 28.40 15.50 -0.78
C ALA A 330 28.67 13.99 -0.53
N ALA A 331 29.19 13.63 0.64
CA ALA A 331 29.45 12.23 1.00
C ALA A 331 28.15 11.42 1.15
N GLU A 332 27.13 11.98 1.81
CA GLU A 332 25.82 11.34 1.96
C GLU A 332 25.14 11.15 0.60
N ARG A 333 25.20 12.17 -0.27
CA ARG A 333 24.74 12.08 -1.65
C ARG A 333 25.45 10.99 -2.45
N SER A 334 26.77 10.87 -2.33
CA SER A 334 27.53 9.83 -3.03
C SER A 334 27.13 8.42 -2.55
N LEU A 335 26.92 8.23 -1.25
CA LEU A 335 26.40 6.96 -0.72
C LEU A 335 25.01 6.65 -1.28
N PHE A 336 24.14 7.65 -1.29
CA PHE A 336 22.82 7.55 -1.88
C PHE A 336 22.86 7.16 -3.37
N GLU A 337 23.67 7.83 -4.19
CA GLU A 337 23.83 7.54 -5.62
C GLU A 337 24.36 6.12 -5.84
N SER A 338 25.29 5.65 -4.99
CA SER A 338 25.79 4.28 -5.04
C SER A 338 24.69 3.23 -4.77
N CYS A 339 23.67 3.57 -3.99
CA CYS A 339 22.54 2.67 -3.73
C CYS A 339 21.65 2.51 -4.97
N LEU A 340 21.57 3.51 -5.84
CA LEU A 340 20.74 3.46 -7.06
C LEU A 340 21.22 2.41 -8.07
N LEU A 341 22.49 2.03 -7.99
CA LEU A 341 23.11 1.02 -8.86
C LEU A 341 22.86 -0.42 -8.38
N LEU A 342 22.29 -0.59 -7.19
CA LEU A 342 22.03 -1.91 -6.63
C LEU A 342 20.81 -2.57 -7.33
N PRO A 343 20.88 -3.88 -7.68
CA PRO A 343 19.77 -4.58 -8.32
C PRO A 343 18.46 -4.50 -7.52
N GLU A 344 18.53 -4.57 -6.18
CA GLU A 344 17.37 -4.42 -5.31
C GLU A 344 16.74 -3.03 -5.41
N ALA A 345 17.55 -1.98 -5.55
CA ALA A 345 17.07 -0.62 -5.68
C ALA A 345 16.38 -0.42 -7.03
N GLN A 346 16.92 -0.99 -8.11
CA GLN A 346 16.30 -0.99 -9.43
C GLN A 346 14.94 -1.70 -9.42
N GLY A 347 14.86 -2.88 -8.78
CA GLY A 347 13.59 -3.61 -8.62
C GLY A 347 12.55 -2.81 -7.81
N MET A 348 12.95 -2.25 -6.66
CA MET A 348 12.03 -1.44 -5.84
C MET A 348 11.62 -0.13 -6.54
N GLN A 349 12.51 0.52 -7.28
CA GLN A 349 12.19 1.71 -8.07
C GLN A 349 11.27 1.39 -9.23
N HIS A 350 11.47 0.25 -9.90
CA HIS A 350 10.53 -0.23 -10.91
C HIS A 350 9.14 -0.42 -10.31
N LEU A 351 9.02 -1.15 -9.20
CA LEU A 351 7.72 -1.36 -8.53
C LEU A 351 7.06 -0.05 -8.09
N LEU A 352 7.87 0.91 -7.65
CA LEU A 352 7.41 2.24 -7.28
C LEU A 352 6.92 3.04 -8.49
N CYS A 353 7.65 3.02 -9.60
CA CYS A 353 7.20 3.63 -10.86
C CYS A 353 5.97 2.91 -11.42
N ALA A 354 5.91 1.59 -11.29
CA ALA A 354 4.81 0.74 -11.69
C ALA A 354 3.55 1.14 -10.93
N SER A 355 3.62 1.13 -9.59
CA SER A 355 2.53 1.60 -8.72
C SER A 355 2.14 3.01 -9.11
N GLN A 356 3.09 3.94 -9.30
CA GLN A 356 2.84 5.32 -9.76
C GLN A 356 2.07 5.45 -11.08
N ARG A 357 2.41 4.63 -12.07
CA ARG A 357 1.73 4.63 -13.36
C ARG A 357 0.31 4.13 -13.24
N THR A 358 0.03 3.16 -12.36
CA THR A 358 -1.33 2.59 -12.26
C THR A 358 -2.39 3.65 -11.89
N SER A 359 -2.02 4.71 -11.16
CA SER A 359 -2.94 5.82 -10.84
C SER A 359 -2.99 6.98 -11.84
N VAL A 360 -1.99 7.13 -12.72
CA VAL A 360 -1.85 8.36 -13.54
C VAL A 360 -1.97 8.08 -15.04
N SER A 361 -1.64 6.87 -15.51
CA SER A 361 -1.63 6.55 -16.94
C SER A 361 -2.88 5.81 -17.43
N TRP A 362 -3.92 5.68 -16.60
CA TRP A 362 -5.17 5.01 -16.99
C TRP A 362 -5.90 5.73 -18.13
N GLU A 363 -5.77 7.06 -18.28
CA GLU A 363 -6.37 7.83 -19.38
C GLU A 363 -5.87 7.34 -20.75
N LYS A 364 -4.55 7.14 -20.89
CA LYS A 364 -3.96 6.55 -22.09
C LYS A 364 -4.43 5.11 -22.30
N LYS A 365 -4.52 4.32 -21.21
CA LYS A 365 -4.98 2.91 -21.26
C LYS A 365 -6.46 2.78 -21.67
N SER A 366 -7.30 3.76 -21.34
CA SER A 366 -8.73 3.73 -21.65
C SER A 366 -9.04 3.76 -23.15
N LEU A 367 -8.19 4.42 -23.94
CA LEU A 367 -8.31 4.51 -25.40
C LEU A 367 -8.01 3.16 -26.09
N TRP A 368 -7.07 2.37 -25.55
CA TRP A 368 -6.73 1.04 -26.08
C TRP A 368 -7.76 -0.04 -25.76
N LEU A 369 -8.51 0.14 -24.68
CA LEU A 369 -9.50 -0.84 -24.18
C LEU A 369 -10.92 -0.59 -24.71
N SER A 370 -11.08 0.31 -25.70
CA SER A 370 -12.36 0.48 -26.40
C SER A 370 -12.62 -0.72 -27.32
N PRO A 371 -13.87 -1.20 -27.46
CA PRO A 371 -14.17 -2.24 -28.45
C PRO A 371 -13.76 -1.73 -29.85
N PRO A 372 -13.15 -2.57 -30.70
CA PRO A 372 -12.91 -2.18 -32.07
C PRO A 372 -14.26 -1.82 -32.71
N VAL A 373 -14.35 -0.62 -33.28
CA VAL A 373 -15.50 -0.24 -34.11
C VAL A 373 -15.57 -1.25 -35.26
N PRO A 374 -16.72 -1.93 -35.48
CA PRO A 374 -16.86 -2.85 -36.60
C PRO A 374 -16.57 -2.12 -37.91
N GLY A 375 -15.49 -2.50 -38.60
CA GLY A 375 -15.09 -1.92 -39.89
C GLY A 375 -13.77 -1.14 -39.93
N LEU A 376 -13.05 -0.96 -38.81
CA LEU A 376 -11.70 -0.37 -38.84
C LEU A 376 -10.61 -1.43 -38.63
N SER A 377 -10.07 -1.95 -39.72
CA SER A 377 -8.83 -2.74 -39.73
C SER A 377 -7.62 -1.82 -39.59
N ILE A 378 -6.92 -1.87 -38.46
CA ILE A 378 -5.57 -1.31 -38.34
C ILE A 378 -4.61 -2.31 -39.00
N MET A 379 -4.38 -2.18 -40.30
CA MET A 379 -3.20 -2.76 -40.94
C MET A 379 -2.03 -1.85 -40.63
N GLY A 380 -1.07 -2.37 -39.86
CA GLY A 380 0.24 -1.76 -39.75
C GLY A 380 1.00 -1.97 -41.04
N ASP A 381 1.27 -0.88 -41.75
CA ASP A 381 2.38 -0.81 -42.69
C ASP A 381 3.31 0.30 -42.24
N VAL A 382 4.55 -0.09 -41.90
CA VAL A 382 5.63 0.81 -41.50
C VAL A 382 6.23 1.37 -42.78
N GLY A 383 5.88 2.61 -43.13
CA GLY A 383 6.64 3.38 -44.11
C GLY A 383 5.82 4.22 -45.09
N ALA A 384 5.20 5.30 -44.60
CA ALA A 384 5.00 6.56 -45.34
C ALA A 384 4.18 7.48 -44.43
N THR A 385 4.61 8.72 -44.23
CA THR A 385 3.77 9.78 -43.67
C THR A 385 2.81 10.28 -44.75
N PRO A 386 1.48 10.24 -44.57
CA PRO A 386 0.60 11.03 -45.39
C PRO A 386 0.03 12.18 -44.55
N HIS A 387 0.29 13.40 -45.01
CA HIS A 387 -0.54 14.54 -44.66
C HIS A 387 -1.95 14.30 -45.21
N PHE A 388 -2.96 14.25 -44.35
CA PHE A 388 -4.36 14.34 -44.77
C PHE A 388 -5.01 15.55 -44.12
N ALA A 389 -5.28 16.55 -44.97
CA ALA A 389 -6.19 17.64 -44.70
C ALA A 389 -7.63 17.12 -44.77
N VAL A 390 -8.36 17.17 -43.66
CA VAL A 390 -9.80 16.90 -43.63
C VAL A 390 -10.53 18.23 -43.69
N LYS A 391 -11.23 18.49 -44.81
CA LYS A 391 -12.25 19.55 -44.92
C LYS A 391 -13.45 19.18 -44.03
N PRO A 392 -14.01 20.11 -43.24
CA PRO A 392 -15.14 19.81 -42.37
C PRO A 392 -16.45 19.84 -43.17
N SER A 393 -17.27 18.79 -43.05
CA SER A 393 -18.69 18.84 -43.41
C SER A 393 -19.55 18.81 -42.14
N ALA A 394 -20.29 19.91 -41.99
CA ALA A 394 -21.42 20.26 -41.14
C ALA A 394 -22.08 19.24 -40.17
N SER A 395 -22.31 19.79 -38.97
CA SER A 395 -23.42 19.61 -38.00
C SER A 395 -23.57 18.28 -37.25
N VAL A 396 -22.81 18.17 -36.15
CA VAL A 396 -23.31 17.58 -34.90
C VAL A 396 -23.43 18.73 -33.90
N ALA A 397 -24.66 19.07 -33.53
CA ALA A 397 -24.96 20.19 -32.65
C ALA A 397 -24.60 19.88 -31.18
N SER A 398 -23.99 20.89 -30.55
CA SER A 398 -23.73 21.12 -29.12
C SER A 398 -23.05 20.02 -28.31
N VAL A 399 -21.74 19.92 -28.46
CA VAL A 399 -20.85 19.49 -27.37
C VAL A 399 -20.87 20.60 -26.31
N TYR A 400 -21.34 20.26 -25.11
CA TYR A 400 -21.19 21.09 -23.91
C TYR A 400 -19.70 21.40 -23.73
N ASN A 401 -19.35 22.68 -23.81
CA ASN A 401 -17.99 23.19 -23.68
C ASN A 401 -17.78 23.55 -22.21
N PRO A 402 -17.03 22.77 -21.39
CA PRO A 402 -16.69 23.21 -20.05
C PRO A 402 -15.62 24.28 -20.19
N SER A 403 -16.05 25.54 -20.11
CA SER A 403 -15.18 26.69 -19.91
C SER A 403 -14.25 26.45 -18.72
N ALA A 404 -12.98 26.79 -18.92
CA ALA A 404 -11.84 26.51 -18.06
C ALA A 404 -11.79 27.31 -16.74
N GLU A 405 -12.93 27.54 -16.09
CA GLU A 405 -13.01 28.23 -14.79
C GLU A 405 -13.51 27.35 -13.63
N ASP A 406 -13.89 26.09 -13.88
CA ASP A 406 -14.38 25.16 -12.83
C ASP A 406 -13.47 23.94 -12.56
N ALA A 407 -12.21 23.96 -13.00
CA ALA A 407 -11.30 22.81 -12.87
C ALA A 407 -10.81 22.51 -11.42
N THR A 408 -11.35 23.19 -10.40
CA THR A 408 -11.04 22.95 -8.98
C THR A 408 -12.26 22.87 -8.06
N ALA A 409 -13.49 22.86 -8.60
CA ALA A 409 -14.71 22.73 -7.80
C ALA A 409 -15.53 21.49 -8.19
N GLN A 410 -15.68 20.58 -7.22
CA GLN A 410 -16.78 19.62 -7.09
C GLN A 410 -17.08 18.67 -8.26
N VAL A 411 -16.72 17.40 -8.06
CA VAL A 411 -17.71 16.50 -7.45
C VAL A 411 -16.92 15.60 -6.49
N GLY A 412 -16.88 15.86 -5.19
CA GLY A 412 -16.42 14.84 -4.22
C GLY A 412 -17.57 13.86 -4.00
N LEU A 413 -17.32 12.56 -3.91
CA LEU A 413 -18.36 11.66 -3.38
C LEU A 413 -18.66 12.15 -1.96
N LYS A 414 -19.92 12.42 -1.65
CA LYS A 414 -20.34 12.85 -0.30
C LYS A 414 -20.73 11.65 0.53
N MET A 415 -21.40 10.69 -0.11
CA MET A 415 -21.98 9.54 0.57
C MET A 415 -21.69 8.24 -0.18
N VAL A 416 -21.18 7.25 0.55
CA VAL A 416 -20.90 5.90 0.05
C VAL A 416 -21.66 4.89 0.89
N ALA A 417 -22.42 4.01 0.24
CA ALA A 417 -23.06 2.88 0.89
C ALA A 417 -22.25 1.60 0.70
N VAL A 418 -22.13 0.80 1.75
CA VAL A 418 -21.48 -0.52 1.74
C VAL A 418 -22.52 -1.56 2.12
N ILE A 419 -22.84 -2.47 1.20
CA ILE A 419 -23.85 -3.51 1.39
C ILE A 419 -23.16 -4.80 1.86
N GLY A 420 -23.44 -5.20 3.10
CA GLY A 420 -22.86 -6.36 3.78
C GLY A 420 -21.83 -5.93 4.82
N ALA A 421 -22.07 -6.27 6.08
CA ALA A 421 -21.19 -5.94 7.21
C ALA A 421 -20.25 -7.09 7.59
N GLY A 422 -19.81 -7.86 6.59
CA GLY A 422 -18.76 -8.86 6.75
C GLY A 422 -17.38 -8.23 6.99
N THR A 423 -16.33 -9.05 6.97
CA THR A 423 -14.94 -8.61 7.14
C THR A 423 -14.54 -7.55 6.12
N MET A 424 -14.87 -7.78 4.84
CA MET A 424 -14.56 -6.86 3.75
C MET A 424 -15.34 -5.55 3.88
N GLY A 425 -16.66 -5.60 3.99
CA GLY A 425 -17.49 -4.39 4.09
C GLY A 425 -17.12 -3.52 5.29
N THR A 426 -16.87 -4.14 6.45
CA THR A 426 -16.43 -3.41 7.65
C THR A 426 -15.04 -2.80 7.46
N SER A 427 -14.11 -3.49 6.79
CA SER A 427 -12.78 -2.95 6.49
C SER A 427 -12.81 -1.80 5.47
N ILE A 428 -13.73 -1.82 4.50
CA ILE A 428 -13.95 -0.75 3.53
C ILE A 428 -14.57 0.46 4.21
N ALA A 429 -15.57 0.26 5.07
CA ALA A 429 -16.16 1.33 5.87
C ALA A 429 -15.09 2.03 6.72
N LEU A 430 -14.27 1.26 7.44
CA LEU A 430 -13.16 1.80 8.24
C LEU A 430 -12.14 2.57 7.37
N MET A 431 -11.81 2.06 6.18
CA MET A 431 -10.91 2.73 5.24
C MET A 431 -11.47 4.08 4.80
N LEU A 432 -12.72 4.14 4.38
CA LEU A 432 -13.39 5.36 3.93
C LEU A 432 -13.43 6.40 5.05
N LEU A 433 -13.83 6.01 6.25
CA LEU A 433 -13.86 6.89 7.42
C LEU A 433 -12.49 7.47 7.75
N TRP A 434 -11.43 6.65 7.66
CA TRP A 434 -10.07 7.02 8.04
C TRP A 434 -9.39 7.91 7.01
N LYS A 435 -9.62 7.63 5.72
CA LYS A 435 -8.89 8.25 4.61
C LYS A 435 -9.64 9.41 3.97
N SER A 436 -10.93 9.56 4.23
CA SER A 436 -11.77 10.58 3.60
C SER A 436 -12.79 11.17 4.57
N GLU A 437 -13.40 12.27 4.14
CA GLU A 437 -14.50 12.94 4.85
C GLU A 437 -15.88 12.44 4.38
N ILE A 438 -15.90 11.33 3.63
CA ILE A 438 -17.10 10.70 3.09
C ILE A 438 -17.99 10.19 4.24
N GLU A 439 -19.29 10.38 4.09
CA GLU A 439 -20.31 9.73 4.92
C GLU A 439 -20.50 8.28 4.49
N VAL A 440 -20.44 7.35 5.44
CA VAL A 440 -20.48 5.92 5.17
C VAL A 440 -21.74 5.29 5.76
N ILE A 441 -22.52 4.65 4.90
CA ILE A 441 -23.71 3.88 5.30
C ILE A 441 -23.38 2.41 5.15
N LEU A 442 -23.25 1.70 6.27
CA LEU A 442 -23.04 0.25 6.29
C LEU A 442 -24.39 -0.45 6.48
N VAL A 443 -24.83 -1.16 5.44
CA VAL A 443 -26.13 -1.85 5.41
C VAL A 443 -25.92 -3.34 5.63
N GLU A 444 -26.59 -3.92 6.61
CA GLU A 444 -26.57 -5.36 6.87
C GLU A 444 -27.95 -5.85 7.30
N MET A 445 -28.37 -7.03 6.83
CA MET A 445 -29.68 -7.56 7.19
C MET A 445 -29.69 -8.15 8.61
N ASP A 446 -28.62 -8.83 8.99
CA ASP A 446 -28.52 -9.49 10.29
C ASP A 446 -28.17 -8.50 11.40
N VAL A 447 -29.07 -8.38 12.40
CA VAL A 447 -28.93 -7.42 13.50
C VAL A 447 -27.69 -7.71 14.34
N GLN A 448 -27.32 -8.97 14.53
CA GLN A 448 -26.12 -9.33 15.28
C GLN A 448 -24.85 -8.90 14.52
N ARG A 449 -24.80 -9.09 13.20
CA ARG A 449 -23.66 -8.65 12.37
C ARG A 449 -23.53 -7.14 12.29
N GLN A 450 -24.63 -6.40 12.27
CA GLN A 450 -24.59 -4.93 12.39
C GLN A 450 -23.88 -4.52 13.66
N GLU A 451 -24.26 -5.12 14.78
CA GLU A 451 -23.72 -4.80 16.09
C GLU A 451 -22.24 -5.20 16.23
N VAL A 452 -21.88 -6.38 15.70
CA VAL A 452 -20.49 -6.83 15.62
C VAL A 452 -19.64 -5.86 14.79
N ALA A 453 -20.11 -5.44 13.62
CA ALA A 453 -19.38 -4.51 12.77
C ALA A 453 -19.22 -3.13 13.42
N ARG A 454 -20.28 -2.61 14.06
CA ARG A 454 -20.27 -1.35 14.80
C ARG A 454 -19.24 -1.38 15.93
N HIS A 455 -19.34 -2.38 16.82
CA HIS A 455 -18.37 -2.56 17.91
C HIS A 455 -16.96 -2.72 17.41
N THR A 456 -16.77 -3.45 16.32
CA THR A 456 -15.45 -3.66 15.75
C THR A 456 -14.81 -2.36 15.25
N ILE A 457 -15.57 -1.49 14.59
CA ILE A 457 -15.08 -0.16 14.17
C ILE A 457 -14.78 0.70 15.40
N GLU A 458 -15.69 0.74 16.38
CA GLU A 458 -15.52 1.52 17.61
C GLU A 458 -14.29 1.09 18.42
N ASP A 459 -14.10 -0.21 18.62
CA ASP A 459 -12.97 -0.78 19.34
C ASP A 459 -11.66 -0.55 18.60
N TYR A 460 -11.67 -0.66 17.26
CA TYR A 460 -10.51 -0.31 16.44
C TYR A 460 -10.11 1.15 16.69
N LEU A 461 -11.04 2.09 16.57
CA LEU A 461 -10.73 3.51 16.74
C LEU A 461 -10.35 3.84 18.19
N ARG A 462 -11.02 3.25 19.18
CA ARG A 462 -10.69 3.39 20.61
C ARG A 462 -9.26 2.95 20.88
N SER A 463 -8.85 1.78 20.38
CA SER A 463 -7.47 1.29 20.55
C SER A 463 -6.43 2.23 19.96
N ARG A 464 -6.76 2.97 18.88
CA ARG A 464 -5.86 3.98 18.29
C ARG A 464 -5.76 5.24 19.15
N VAL A 465 -6.84 5.62 19.84
CA VAL A 465 -6.81 6.72 20.79
C VAL A 465 -5.98 6.36 22.03
N GLU A 466 -6.20 5.18 22.60
CA GLU A 466 -5.43 4.66 23.74
C GLU A 466 -3.94 4.52 23.41
N ALA A 467 -3.61 4.12 22.18
CA ALA A 467 -2.24 4.06 21.68
C ALA A 467 -1.64 5.43 21.30
N HIS A 468 -2.37 6.54 21.50
CA HIS A 468 -2.00 7.91 21.08
C HIS A 468 -1.61 8.01 19.59
N ARG A 469 -2.35 7.31 18.73
CA ARG A 469 -2.22 7.36 17.26
C ARG A 469 -3.39 8.09 16.60
N LEU A 470 -4.45 8.39 17.36
CA LEU A 470 -5.64 9.10 16.93
C LEU A 470 -6.11 10.02 18.07
N SER A 471 -6.59 11.22 17.77
CA SER A 471 -7.20 12.10 18.78
C SER A 471 -8.66 11.72 19.03
N ALA A 472 -9.15 11.93 20.25
CA ALA A 472 -10.56 11.68 20.60
C ALA A 472 -11.52 12.45 19.68
N HIS A 473 -11.22 13.73 19.41
CA HIS A 473 -12.00 14.56 18.49
C HIS A 473 -12.15 13.94 17.09
N ARG A 474 -11.08 13.40 16.52
CA ARG A 474 -11.12 12.76 15.20
C ARG A 474 -11.84 11.42 15.22
N ARG A 475 -11.69 10.62 16.28
CA ARG A 475 -12.50 9.40 16.47
C ARG A 475 -13.99 9.77 16.43
N ASP A 476 -14.38 10.78 17.20
CA ASP A 476 -15.79 11.18 17.32
C ASP A 476 -16.32 11.71 15.99
N ASP A 477 -15.50 12.43 15.21
CA ASP A 477 -15.85 12.81 13.83
C ASP A 477 -16.11 11.61 12.92
N MET A 478 -15.20 10.63 12.94
CA MET A 478 -15.35 9.42 12.14
C MET A 478 -16.61 8.63 12.51
N LEU A 479 -16.92 8.54 13.80
CA LEU A 479 -18.13 7.86 14.27
C LEU A 479 -19.41 8.62 13.91
N ARG A 480 -19.40 9.96 13.92
CA ARG A 480 -20.55 10.78 13.45
C ARG A 480 -20.86 10.56 11.97
N ARG A 481 -19.85 10.25 11.16
CA ARG A 481 -20.00 9.98 9.71
C ARG A 481 -20.36 8.54 9.38
N LEU A 482 -20.41 7.64 10.37
CA LEU A 482 -20.78 6.24 10.20
C LEU A 482 -22.25 6.03 10.57
N ARG A 483 -23.04 5.48 9.65
CA ARG A 483 -24.38 4.96 9.93
C ARG A 483 -24.40 3.46 9.68
N VAL A 484 -24.63 2.67 10.73
CA VAL A 484 -24.88 1.23 10.59
C VAL A 484 -26.38 1.01 10.64
N MET A 485 -26.94 0.39 9.60
CA MET A 485 -28.38 0.26 9.45
C MET A 485 -28.78 -1.17 9.14
N GLY A 486 -29.89 -1.58 9.74
CA GLY A 486 -30.57 -2.81 9.39
C GLY A 486 -31.36 -2.67 8.10
N SER A 487 -31.39 -3.75 7.31
CA SER A 487 -32.35 -3.90 6.22
C SER A 487 -33.38 -4.98 6.57
N LEU A 488 -34.20 -4.71 7.60
CA LEU A 488 -35.44 -5.46 7.85
C LEU A 488 -36.64 -4.91 7.06
N ILE A 489 -36.46 -3.78 6.36
CA ILE A 489 -37.54 -3.09 5.65
C ILE A 489 -37.28 -3.25 4.16
N THR A 490 -38.26 -3.84 3.47
CA THR A 490 -38.50 -3.50 2.07
C THR A 490 -39.36 -2.25 2.10
N PRO A 491 -38.96 -1.17 1.42
CA PRO A 491 -37.75 -1.03 0.59
C PRO A 491 -36.47 -0.80 1.39
N PHE A 492 -35.30 -1.03 0.75
CA PHE A 492 -33.98 -0.60 1.24
C PHE A 492 -34.05 0.81 1.85
N PRO A 493 -33.17 1.15 2.83
CA PRO A 493 -33.21 2.44 3.48
C PRO A 493 -33.30 3.59 2.45
N PRO A 494 -34.32 4.48 2.54
CA PRO A 494 -34.50 5.56 1.57
C PRO A 494 -33.27 6.44 1.38
N VAL A 495 -32.41 6.51 2.41
CA VAL A 495 -31.12 7.21 2.37
C VAL A 495 -30.19 6.71 1.25
N LEU A 496 -30.36 5.48 0.74
CA LEU A 496 -29.59 4.98 -0.41
C LEU A 496 -29.91 5.71 -1.72
N ALA A 497 -31.01 6.46 -1.79
CA ALA A 497 -31.33 7.31 -2.94
C ALA A 497 -30.28 8.40 -3.16
N ASP A 498 -29.67 8.90 -2.07
CA ASP A 498 -28.69 9.98 -2.09
C ASP A 498 -27.25 9.50 -2.31
N ALA A 499 -27.00 8.19 -2.21
CA ALA A 499 -25.66 7.61 -2.31
C ALA A 499 -25.03 7.88 -3.69
N ASP A 500 -23.78 8.34 -3.70
CA ASP A 500 -23.03 8.58 -4.94
C ASP A 500 -22.35 7.30 -5.47
N LEU A 501 -22.00 6.40 -4.56
CA LEU A 501 -21.41 5.10 -4.84
C LEU A 501 -21.97 4.06 -3.87
N VAL A 502 -22.34 2.90 -4.41
CA VAL A 502 -22.70 1.72 -3.61
C VAL A 502 -21.68 0.62 -3.86
N PHE A 503 -21.14 0.08 -2.78
CA PHE A 503 -20.19 -1.03 -2.81
C PHE A 503 -20.84 -2.30 -2.26
N GLU A 504 -20.91 -3.34 -3.08
CA GLU A 504 -21.55 -4.61 -2.74
C GLU A 504 -20.51 -5.63 -2.23
N CYS A 505 -20.68 -6.05 -0.96
CA CYS A 505 -19.85 -7.01 -0.20
C CYS A 505 -20.66 -8.21 0.31
N ALA A 506 -21.79 -8.54 -0.31
CA ALA A 506 -22.61 -9.66 0.10
C ALA A 506 -21.92 -11.00 -0.22
N PRO A 507 -22.39 -12.12 0.38
CA PRO A 507 -21.86 -13.45 0.10
C PRO A 507 -21.84 -13.77 -1.40
N GLU A 508 -20.92 -14.65 -1.79
CA GLU A 508 -20.60 -14.97 -3.18
C GLU A 508 -21.64 -15.89 -3.86
N VAL A 509 -22.93 -15.55 -3.70
CA VAL A 509 -24.06 -16.30 -4.24
C VAL A 509 -24.72 -15.48 -5.34
N ALA A 510 -24.76 -16.03 -6.56
CA ALA A 510 -25.32 -15.39 -7.75
C ALA A 510 -26.69 -14.74 -7.51
N ALA A 511 -27.66 -15.53 -7.00
CA ALA A 511 -29.02 -15.07 -6.77
C ALA A 511 -29.11 -13.91 -5.75
N ILE A 512 -28.24 -13.91 -4.72
CA ILE A 512 -28.22 -12.84 -3.72
C ILE A 512 -27.71 -11.54 -4.37
N LYS A 513 -26.58 -11.60 -5.07
CA LYS A 513 -25.99 -10.42 -5.72
C LYS A 513 -26.91 -9.85 -6.81
N GLN A 514 -27.50 -10.70 -7.65
CA GLN A 514 -28.47 -10.26 -8.66
C GLN A 514 -29.69 -9.57 -8.04
N SER A 515 -30.23 -10.11 -6.94
CA SER A 515 -31.33 -9.49 -6.19
C SER A 515 -30.93 -8.14 -5.60
N ILE A 516 -29.73 -8.02 -5.04
CA ILE A 516 -29.19 -6.75 -4.54
C ILE A 516 -29.09 -5.72 -5.66
N PHE A 517 -28.47 -6.06 -6.79
CA PHE A 517 -28.30 -5.15 -7.93
C PHE A 517 -29.63 -4.68 -8.52
N THR A 518 -30.60 -5.59 -8.68
CA THR A 518 -31.95 -5.26 -9.17
C THR A 518 -32.63 -4.23 -8.26
N ARG A 519 -32.52 -4.42 -6.94
CA ARG A 519 -33.11 -3.52 -5.95
C ARG A 519 -32.38 -2.18 -5.87
N LEU A 520 -31.04 -2.18 -5.88
CA LEU A 520 -30.24 -0.95 -5.91
C LEU A 520 -30.56 -0.12 -7.16
N ASP A 521 -30.77 -0.74 -8.31
CA ASP A 521 -31.16 -0.06 -9.54
C ASP A 521 -32.52 0.65 -9.43
N SER A 522 -33.41 0.17 -8.56
CA SER A 522 -34.71 0.80 -8.29
C SER A 522 -34.66 1.95 -7.29
N VAL A 523 -33.72 1.91 -6.34
CA VAL A 523 -33.66 2.86 -5.21
C VAL A 523 -32.68 4.00 -5.44
N CYS A 524 -31.49 3.71 -5.96
CA CYS A 524 -30.44 4.71 -6.10
C CYS A 524 -30.72 5.67 -7.25
N LYS A 525 -30.33 6.95 -7.09
CA LYS A 525 -30.40 7.94 -8.18
C LYS A 525 -29.62 7.48 -9.41
N ARG A 526 -30.00 7.99 -10.59
CA ARG A 526 -29.39 7.61 -11.87
C ARG A 526 -27.92 7.96 -12.02
N SER A 527 -27.33 8.77 -11.15
CA SER A 527 -25.90 9.08 -11.19
C SER A 527 -25.05 8.18 -10.28
N THR A 528 -25.68 7.28 -9.50
CA THR A 528 -24.98 6.40 -8.56
C THR A 528 -24.21 5.30 -9.27
N ILE A 529 -22.93 5.15 -8.90
CA ILE A 529 -22.08 4.05 -9.36
C ILE A 529 -22.36 2.80 -8.50
N LEU A 530 -22.50 1.64 -9.14
CA LEU A 530 -22.66 0.35 -8.47
C LEU A 530 -21.38 -0.48 -8.66
N ALA A 531 -20.66 -0.73 -7.57
CA ALA A 531 -19.44 -1.51 -7.57
C ALA A 531 -19.65 -2.85 -6.85
N THR A 532 -19.13 -3.95 -7.41
CA THR A 532 -19.13 -5.27 -6.77
C THR A 532 -17.71 -5.75 -6.45
N SER A 533 -17.56 -6.48 -5.33
CA SER A 533 -16.31 -7.18 -4.97
C SER A 533 -16.28 -8.66 -5.40
N SER A 534 -17.13 -9.06 -6.35
CA SER A 534 -17.35 -10.48 -6.69
C SER A 534 -16.16 -11.12 -7.41
N LEU A 535 -15.56 -12.15 -6.81
CA LEU A 535 -14.49 -12.95 -7.41
C LEU A 535 -15.01 -14.05 -8.35
N ALA A 536 -16.29 -14.42 -8.22
CA ALA A 536 -16.92 -15.50 -8.97
C ALA A 536 -17.92 -15.03 -10.04
N LEU A 537 -18.59 -13.89 -9.89
CA LEU A 537 -19.54 -13.42 -10.91
C LEU A 537 -18.91 -12.43 -11.87
N GLU A 538 -19.28 -12.52 -13.14
CA GLU A 538 -18.81 -11.59 -14.15
C GLU A 538 -19.54 -10.24 -14.03
N VAL A 539 -18.78 -9.14 -14.08
CA VAL A 539 -19.31 -7.77 -13.98
C VAL A 539 -20.34 -7.50 -15.08
N ASN A 540 -20.14 -8.04 -16.28
CA ASN A 540 -21.06 -7.89 -17.41
C ASN A 540 -22.43 -8.52 -17.13
N GLU A 541 -22.49 -9.66 -16.44
CA GLU A 541 -23.74 -10.34 -16.09
C GLU A 541 -24.55 -9.50 -15.08
N LEU A 542 -23.87 -8.90 -14.09
CA LEU A 542 -24.50 -8.00 -13.13
C LEU A 542 -24.90 -6.66 -13.77
N ALA A 543 -24.13 -6.15 -14.73
CA ALA A 543 -24.48 -4.93 -15.45
C ALA A 543 -25.76 -5.11 -16.28
N ALA A 544 -25.89 -6.25 -16.96
CA ALA A 544 -27.00 -6.56 -17.88
C ALA A 544 -28.38 -6.61 -17.20
N ILE A 545 -28.45 -6.92 -15.90
CA ILE A 545 -29.70 -6.95 -15.14
C ILE A 545 -30.14 -5.58 -14.60
N THR A 546 -29.35 -4.53 -14.82
CA THR A 546 -29.66 -3.17 -14.38
C THR A 546 -30.12 -2.29 -15.54
N ARG A 547 -30.88 -1.23 -15.26
CA ARG A 547 -31.20 -0.20 -16.26
C ARG A 547 -30.04 0.79 -16.47
N ARG A 548 -28.89 0.57 -15.84
CA ARG A 548 -27.71 1.46 -15.81
C ARG A 548 -26.39 0.72 -16.05
N PRO A 549 -26.27 -0.13 -17.08
CA PRO A 549 -25.08 -0.96 -17.28
C PRO A 549 -23.79 -0.14 -17.40
N GLY A 550 -23.87 1.12 -17.84
CA GLY A 550 -22.77 2.08 -17.88
C GLY A 550 -22.16 2.47 -16.53
N GLN A 551 -22.89 2.27 -15.44
CA GLN A 551 -22.49 2.68 -14.09
C GLN A 551 -22.15 1.50 -13.18
N VAL A 552 -22.04 0.30 -13.75
CA VAL A 552 -21.67 -0.91 -13.05
C VAL A 552 -20.21 -1.24 -13.32
N LEU A 553 -19.43 -1.54 -12.28
CA LEU A 553 -18.05 -2.01 -12.40
C LEU A 553 -17.69 -3.03 -11.31
N GLY A 554 -16.62 -3.79 -11.52
CA GLY A 554 -15.99 -4.59 -10.47
C GLY A 554 -14.90 -3.80 -9.76
N MET A 555 -14.76 -3.99 -8.46
CA MET A 555 -13.77 -3.31 -7.64
C MET A 555 -13.30 -4.25 -6.53
N HIS A 556 -12.20 -4.94 -6.80
CA HIS A 556 -11.69 -6.03 -5.97
C HIS A 556 -10.63 -5.51 -5.01
N PHE A 557 -11.00 -5.46 -3.73
CA PHE A 557 -10.08 -5.21 -2.64
C PHE A 557 -9.47 -6.52 -2.15
N PHE A 558 -8.18 -6.48 -1.80
CA PHE A 558 -7.52 -7.60 -1.15
C PHE A 558 -7.66 -7.50 0.37
N PRO A 559 -8.09 -8.57 1.07
CA PRO A 559 -8.37 -8.51 2.50
C PRO A 559 -7.11 -8.31 3.37
N PRO A 560 -7.17 -7.43 4.39
CA PRO A 560 -8.24 -6.48 4.69
C PRO A 560 -8.11 -5.17 3.87
N ALA A 561 -9.23 -4.59 3.45
CA ALA A 561 -9.24 -3.45 2.54
C ALA A 561 -8.59 -2.17 3.12
N ASN A 562 -8.60 -1.99 4.45
CA ASN A 562 -7.98 -0.84 5.10
C ASN A 562 -6.45 -0.91 5.15
N GLU A 563 -5.84 -2.09 4.97
CA GLU A 563 -4.38 -2.28 5.01
C GLU A 563 -3.78 -2.56 3.63
N SER A 564 -4.46 -3.33 2.78
CA SER A 564 -4.00 -3.60 1.42
C SER A 564 -3.88 -2.32 0.60
N LEU A 565 -2.80 -2.17 -0.17
CA LEU A 565 -2.63 -1.02 -1.06
C LEU A 565 -3.31 -1.22 -2.41
N LEU A 566 -3.33 -2.44 -2.93
CA LEU A 566 -3.82 -2.73 -4.28
C LEU A 566 -5.34 -2.84 -4.32
N VAL A 567 -5.93 -2.34 -5.40
CA VAL A 567 -7.33 -2.56 -5.77
C VAL A 567 -7.40 -2.85 -7.27
N GLU A 568 -8.07 -3.93 -7.65
CA GLU A 568 -8.33 -4.22 -9.07
C GLU A 568 -9.70 -3.67 -9.47
N VAL A 569 -9.70 -2.69 -10.38
CA VAL A 569 -10.90 -2.08 -10.98
C VAL A 569 -11.17 -2.79 -12.29
N ILE A 570 -12.31 -3.47 -12.37
CA ILE A 570 -12.72 -4.28 -13.52
C ILE A 570 -13.78 -3.53 -14.30
N ARG A 571 -13.39 -3.07 -15.49
CA ARG A 571 -14.26 -2.41 -16.45
C ARG A 571 -15.12 -3.45 -17.16
N GLY A 572 -16.44 -3.33 -17.04
CA GLY A 572 -17.39 -4.06 -17.88
C GLY A 572 -17.45 -3.47 -19.29
N THR A 573 -17.99 -4.24 -20.23
CA THR A 573 -18.13 -3.84 -21.64
C THR A 573 -18.96 -2.57 -21.82
N ALA A 574 -20.00 -2.39 -21.01
CA ALA A 574 -20.86 -1.22 -21.03
C ALA A 574 -20.36 -0.07 -20.13
N THR A 575 -19.41 -0.31 -19.22
CA THR A 575 -18.99 0.67 -18.21
C THR A 575 -18.44 1.94 -18.86
N GLU A 576 -19.06 3.07 -18.51
CA GLU A 576 -18.77 4.39 -19.04
C GLU A 576 -17.41 4.90 -18.56
N GLN A 577 -16.77 5.71 -19.40
CA GLN A 577 -15.43 6.22 -19.12
C GLN A 577 -15.40 7.02 -17.82
N TRP A 578 -16.28 8.02 -17.66
CA TRP A 578 -16.33 8.88 -16.47
C TRP A 578 -16.47 8.10 -15.16
N VAL A 579 -17.10 6.93 -15.17
CA VAL A 579 -17.25 6.04 -14.01
C VAL A 579 -15.90 5.45 -13.61
N VAL A 580 -15.12 5.00 -14.60
CA VAL A 580 -13.75 4.53 -14.37
C VAL A 580 -12.89 5.68 -13.82
N GLU A 581 -12.89 6.85 -14.47
CA GLU A 581 -12.09 8.01 -14.04
C GLU A 581 -12.41 8.39 -12.59
N ARG A 582 -13.71 8.41 -12.27
CA ARG A 582 -14.23 8.70 -10.93
C ARG A 582 -13.67 7.76 -9.87
N ILE A 583 -13.73 6.45 -10.12
CA ILE A 583 -13.27 5.43 -9.17
C ILE A 583 -11.75 5.40 -9.07
N MET A 584 -11.04 5.56 -10.18
CA MET A 584 -9.58 5.66 -10.17
C MET A 584 -9.15 6.85 -9.31
N HIS A 585 -9.73 8.04 -9.52
CA HIS A 585 -9.45 9.22 -8.70
C HIS A 585 -9.76 9.01 -7.21
N LEU A 586 -10.91 8.41 -6.88
CA LEU A 586 -11.26 8.09 -5.50
C LEU A 586 -10.20 7.18 -4.86
N LEU A 587 -9.81 6.10 -5.55
CA LEU A 587 -8.84 5.14 -5.05
C LEU A 587 -7.47 5.78 -4.79
N CYS A 588 -7.03 6.69 -5.67
CA CYS A 588 -5.82 7.47 -5.45
C CYS A 588 -5.94 8.37 -4.21
N GLN A 589 -7.08 9.05 -4.00
CA GLN A 589 -7.33 9.86 -2.80
C GLN A 589 -7.31 9.05 -1.50
N LEU A 590 -7.69 7.77 -1.59
CA LEU A 590 -7.67 6.80 -0.49
C LEU A 590 -6.28 6.15 -0.26
N ASP A 591 -5.24 6.62 -0.95
CA ASP A 591 -3.88 6.06 -0.95
C ASP A 591 -3.83 4.59 -1.43
N LYS A 592 -4.65 4.22 -2.42
CA LYS A 592 -4.62 2.90 -3.06
C LYS A 592 -3.86 2.93 -4.39
N TYR A 593 -3.42 1.75 -4.80
CA TYR A 593 -2.88 1.46 -6.12
C TYR A 593 -3.96 0.77 -6.95
N PRO A 594 -4.80 1.54 -7.66
CA PRO A 594 -5.78 0.95 -8.55
C PRO A 594 -5.08 0.39 -9.79
N ILE A 595 -5.42 -0.82 -10.19
CA ILE A 595 -5.13 -1.34 -11.54
C ILE A 595 -6.43 -1.42 -12.32
N LEU A 596 -6.38 -1.15 -13.63
CA LEU A 596 -7.55 -1.23 -14.50
C LEU A 596 -7.45 -2.49 -15.36
N SER A 597 -8.36 -3.42 -15.15
CA SER A 597 -8.56 -4.59 -16.00
C SER A 597 -9.91 -4.55 -16.70
N VAL A 598 -10.05 -5.33 -17.76
CA VAL A 598 -11.32 -5.52 -18.46
C VAL A 598 -11.92 -6.86 -18.06
N SER A 599 -13.25 -6.89 -17.90
CA SER A 599 -13.99 -8.12 -17.62
C SER A 599 -13.92 -9.05 -18.84
N ARG A 600 -12.96 -9.99 -18.82
CA ARG A 600 -12.75 -11.05 -19.82
C ARG A 600 -12.18 -12.30 -19.14
N HIS A 601 -13.01 -13.32 -18.95
CA HIS A 601 -12.61 -14.64 -18.41
C HIS A 601 -11.75 -14.53 -17.13
N GLY A 602 -12.31 -13.94 -16.08
CA GLY A 602 -11.64 -13.76 -14.79
C GLY A 602 -10.79 -12.50 -14.68
N SER A 603 -10.50 -12.11 -13.43
CA SER A 603 -9.65 -10.96 -13.13
C SER A 603 -8.17 -11.34 -13.12
N VAL A 604 -7.28 -10.34 -13.20
CA VAL A 604 -5.81 -10.56 -13.20
C VAL A 604 -5.38 -11.26 -11.92
N GLY A 605 -5.88 -10.79 -10.77
CA GLY A 605 -5.57 -11.39 -9.48
C GLY A 605 -6.02 -12.85 -9.40
N THR A 606 -7.27 -13.11 -9.79
CA THR A 606 -7.85 -14.46 -9.71
C THR A 606 -7.12 -15.46 -10.61
N ARG A 607 -6.84 -15.10 -11.87
CA ARG A 607 -6.12 -15.98 -12.82
C ARG A 607 -4.73 -16.36 -12.32
N LEU A 608 -3.95 -15.38 -11.86
CA LEU A 608 -2.60 -15.61 -11.35
C LEU A 608 -2.59 -16.48 -10.09
N LEU A 609 -3.46 -16.16 -9.12
CA LEU A 609 -3.52 -16.89 -7.84
C LEU A 609 -3.97 -18.34 -8.04
N LEU A 610 -5.03 -18.56 -8.83
CA LEU A 610 -5.51 -19.91 -9.11
C LEU A 610 -4.44 -20.73 -9.83
N THR A 611 -3.75 -20.14 -10.82
CA THR A 611 -2.64 -20.83 -11.52
C THR A 611 -1.56 -21.30 -10.55
N ALA A 612 -1.17 -20.44 -9.59
CA ALA A 612 -0.22 -20.79 -8.54
C ALA A 612 -0.73 -21.92 -7.63
N LEU A 613 -2.00 -21.83 -7.19
CA LEU A 613 -2.63 -22.82 -6.32
C LEU A 613 -2.79 -24.18 -7.00
N TYR A 614 -3.17 -24.23 -8.28
CA TYR A 614 -3.28 -25.50 -9.01
C TYR A 614 -1.92 -26.23 -9.11
N GLN A 615 -0.82 -25.49 -9.34
CA GLN A 615 0.51 -26.09 -9.27
C GLN A 615 0.87 -26.57 -7.86
N ALA A 616 0.48 -25.81 -6.83
CA ALA A 616 0.69 -26.21 -5.45
C ALA A 616 -0.11 -27.48 -5.10
N TYR A 617 -1.38 -27.58 -5.50
CA TYR A 617 -2.22 -28.76 -5.26
C TYR A 617 -1.69 -30.00 -5.97
N ALA A 618 -1.26 -29.87 -7.23
CA ALA A 618 -0.63 -30.97 -7.96
C ALA A 618 0.60 -31.51 -7.21
N MET A 619 1.45 -30.62 -6.68
CA MET A 619 2.60 -31.03 -5.88
C MET A 619 2.21 -31.71 -4.56
N LEU A 620 1.07 -31.38 -3.95
CA LEU A 620 0.59 -32.08 -2.75
C LEU A 620 0.35 -33.57 -3.05
N GLU A 621 -0.28 -33.86 -4.18
CA GLU A 621 -0.56 -35.23 -4.62
C GLU A 621 0.72 -36.02 -4.88
N ASP A 622 1.72 -35.36 -5.45
CA ASP A 622 3.02 -35.93 -5.80
C ASP A 622 3.94 -36.17 -4.59
N GLY A 623 3.67 -35.57 -3.43
CA GLY A 623 4.48 -35.81 -2.24
C GLY A 623 4.75 -34.60 -1.34
N CYS A 624 4.46 -33.37 -1.78
CA CYS A 624 4.63 -32.19 -0.94
C CYS A 624 3.60 -32.10 0.19
N PHE A 625 3.93 -31.31 1.20
CA PHE A 625 2.99 -30.85 2.22
C PHE A 625 2.76 -29.33 2.12
N PRO A 626 1.58 -28.82 2.53
CA PRO A 626 1.28 -27.38 2.43
C PRO A 626 2.32 -26.51 3.14
N LEU A 627 2.76 -26.92 4.33
CA LEU A 627 3.80 -26.22 5.09
C LEU A 627 5.16 -26.22 4.37
N GLN A 628 5.50 -27.27 3.62
CA GLN A 628 6.77 -27.31 2.87
C GLN A 628 6.76 -26.28 1.75
N ILE A 629 5.65 -26.20 0.97
CA ILE A 629 5.50 -25.21 -0.11
C ILE A 629 5.54 -23.79 0.44
N ASP A 630 4.71 -23.50 1.46
CA ASP A 630 4.66 -22.16 2.07
C ASP A 630 5.98 -21.78 2.77
N ARG A 631 6.74 -22.76 3.28
CA ARG A 631 8.06 -22.53 3.86
C ARG A 631 9.11 -22.27 2.79
N ALA A 632 9.09 -23.00 1.68
CA ALA A 632 10.00 -22.79 0.56
C ALA A 632 9.83 -21.36 -0.01
N LEU A 633 8.59 -20.96 -0.31
CA LEU A 633 8.27 -19.63 -0.82
C LEU A 633 8.69 -18.52 0.15
N ARG A 634 8.44 -18.68 1.47
CA ARG A 634 8.75 -17.65 2.46
C ARG A 634 10.21 -17.58 2.89
N LYS A 635 10.87 -18.71 3.14
CA LYS A 635 12.22 -18.72 3.71
C LYS A 635 13.31 -18.57 2.66
N ASN A 636 13.14 -19.18 1.49
CA ASN A 636 14.21 -19.25 0.49
C ASN A 636 13.98 -18.23 -0.63
N PHE A 637 12.71 -18.03 -1.01
CA PHE A 637 12.34 -17.06 -2.05
C PHE A 637 11.73 -15.77 -1.51
N HIS A 638 11.59 -15.68 -0.17
CA HIS A 638 11.24 -14.47 0.56
C HIS A 638 9.91 -13.83 0.16
N PHE A 639 8.93 -14.65 -0.21
CA PHE A 639 7.55 -14.20 -0.26
C PHE A 639 7.11 -13.74 1.14
N THR A 640 6.33 -12.68 1.22
CA THR A 640 5.84 -12.17 2.51
C THR A 640 4.80 -13.10 3.13
N ARG A 641 4.15 -13.94 2.31
CA ARG A 641 3.12 -14.91 2.71
C ARG A 641 3.26 -16.21 1.92
N GLY A 642 2.79 -17.31 2.51
CA GLY A 642 2.62 -18.56 1.80
C GLY A 642 1.35 -18.56 0.94
N LEU A 643 1.25 -19.47 -0.03
CA LEU A 643 0.07 -19.60 -0.90
C LEU A 643 -1.13 -20.16 -0.14
N PHE A 644 -0.93 -21.21 0.65
CA PHE A 644 -2.01 -21.81 1.43
C PHE A 644 -2.45 -20.89 2.57
N GLU A 645 -1.50 -20.16 3.17
CA GLU A 645 -1.82 -19.09 4.11
C GLU A 645 -2.67 -17.99 3.46
N LEU A 646 -2.38 -17.63 2.20
CA LEU A 646 -3.16 -16.65 1.46
C LEU A 646 -4.57 -17.17 1.12
N GLU A 647 -4.71 -18.44 0.73
CA GLU A 647 -6.01 -19.07 0.51
C GLU A 647 -6.85 -19.07 1.79
N ASP A 648 -6.27 -19.38 2.95
CA ASP A 648 -6.95 -19.31 4.25
C ASP A 648 -7.39 -17.87 4.63
N ILE A 649 -6.65 -16.84 4.19
CA ILE A 649 -6.99 -15.42 4.40
C ILE A 649 -8.20 -15.03 3.57
N ILE A 650 -8.24 -15.45 2.32
CA ILE A 650 -9.35 -15.16 1.39
C ILE A 650 -10.59 -15.96 1.79
N GLY A 651 -10.39 -17.22 2.17
CA GLY A 651 -11.43 -18.18 2.52
C GLY A 651 -11.57 -19.26 1.45
N LEU A 652 -11.52 -20.53 1.86
CA LEU A 652 -11.54 -21.67 0.94
C LEU A 652 -12.83 -21.76 0.14
N ASP A 653 -13.98 -21.39 0.72
CA ASP A 653 -15.27 -21.36 0.02
C ASP A 653 -15.35 -20.28 -1.05
N VAL A 654 -14.82 -19.09 -0.78
CA VAL A 654 -14.74 -18.01 -1.76
C VAL A 654 -13.85 -18.44 -2.93
N MET A 655 -12.70 -19.04 -2.62
CA MET A 655 -11.80 -19.60 -3.63
C MET A 655 -12.42 -20.77 -4.39
N GLY A 656 -13.21 -21.63 -3.73
CA GLY A 656 -13.96 -22.70 -4.39
C GLY A 656 -14.99 -22.19 -5.38
N MET A 657 -15.73 -21.14 -5.03
CA MET A 657 -16.67 -20.48 -5.95
C MET A 657 -15.95 -19.81 -7.13
N ALA A 658 -14.80 -19.16 -6.88
CA ALA A 658 -13.96 -18.61 -7.93
C ALA A 658 -13.41 -19.70 -8.88
N ARG A 659 -12.96 -20.85 -8.34
CA ARG A 659 -12.53 -22.02 -9.13
C ARG A 659 -13.66 -22.52 -10.03
N ALA A 660 -14.84 -22.78 -9.46
CA ALA A 660 -15.99 -23.28 -10.19
C ALA A 660 -16.44 -22.33 -11.32
N SER A 661 -16.48 -21.02 -11.04
CA SER A 661 -16.82 -20.02 -12.04
C SER A 661 -15.81 -19.97 -13.19
N MET A 662 -14.52 -19.99 -12.87
CA MET A 662 -13.48 -19.95 -13.89
C MET A 662 -13.44 -21.23 -14.74
N LEU A 663 -13.70 -22.40 -14.15
CA LEU A 663 -13.87 -23.65 -14.88
C LEU A 663 -15.03 -23.56 -15.89
N ALA A 664 -16.19 -23.08 -15.44
CA ALA A 664 -17.35 -22.87 -16.31
C ALA A 664 -17.07 -21.84 -17.42
N ALA A 665 -16.24 -20.83 -17.16
CA ALA A 665 -15.79 -19.88 -18.18
C ALA A 665 -14.90 -20.55 -19.24
N VAL A 666 -13.99 -21.44 -18.84
CA VAL A 666 -13.12 -22.19 -19.75
C VAL A 666 -13.90 -23.20 -20.59
N GLU A 667 -14.89 -23.88 -20.00
CA GLU A 667 -15.79 -24.78 -20.73
C GLU A 667 -16.56 -24.02 -21.84
N ARG A 668 -17.11 -22.84 -21.52
CA ARG A 668 -17.78 -21.96 -22.51
C ARG A 668 -16.82 -21.51 -23.61
N ALA A 669 -15.59 -21.13 -23.26
CA ALA A 669 -14.59 -20.69 -24.24
C ALA A 669 -14.14 -21.84 -25.16
N SER A 670 -13.99 -23.06 -24.62
CA SER A 670 -13.57 -24.25 -25.37
C SER A 670 -14.64 -24.76 -26.33
N ALA A 671 -15.92 -24.45 -26.06
CA ALA A 671 -17.04 -24.77 -26.94
C ALA A 671 -17.11 -23.91 -28.22
N THR A 672 -16.33 -22.83 -28.30
CA THR A 672 -16.29 -21.92 -29.46
C THR A 672 -14.97 -22.12 -30.21
N PRO A 673 -14.95 -22.60 -31.47
CA PRO A 673 -13.69 -22.86 -32.16
C PRO A 673 -12.91 -21.55 -32.37
N PRO A 674 -11.62 -21.48 -32.00
CA PRO A 674 -10.83 -20.27 -32.21
C PRO A 674 -10.65 -20.00 -33.71
N SER A 675 -10.91 -18.77 -34.15
CA SER A 675 -10.51 -18.34 -35.49
C SER A 675 -8.99 -18.30 -35.57
N LEU A 676 -8.39 -19.18 -36.38
CA LEU A 676 -6.94 -19.25 -36.58
C LEU A 676 -6.38 -17.87 -36.99
N PRO A 677 -5.43 -17.29 -36.24
CA PRO A 677 -4.73 -16.10 -36.70
C PRO A 677 -3.97 -16.41 -38.00
N LYS A 678 -4.00 -15.48 -38.96
CA LYS A 678 -3.22 -15.60 -40.21
C LYS A 678 -1.72 -15.72 -39.87
N ARG A 679 -1.10 -16.79 -40.38
CA ARG A 679 0.28 -17.22 -40.15
C ARG A 679 1.30 -16.07 -40.17
N VAL A 680 2.07 -15.94 -39.09
CA VAL A 680 3.43 -15.36 -39.12
C VAL A 680 4.39 -16.54 -39.00
N GLY A 681 5.29 -16.68 -39.97
CA GLY A 681 6.13 -17.86 -40.16
C GLY A 681 7.11 -18.13 -39.03
N ILE A 682 6.89 -19.23 -38.31
CA ILE A 682 7.89 -20.00 -37.55
C ILE A 682 7.54 -21.48 -37.81
N GLU A 683 8.53 -22.29 -38.20
CA GLU A 683 8.39 -23.73 -38.54
C GLU A 683 7.95 -24.62 -37.36
N PRO A 684 7.39 -25.83 -37.62
CA PRO A 684 6.33 -26.40 -36.80
C PRO A 684 6.78 -27.56 -35.90
N SER A 685 6.63 -27.40 -34.58
CA SER A 685 5.82 -28.36 -33.83
C SER A 685 4.42 -27.76 -33.78
N VAL A 686 3.42 -28.40 -34.38
CA VAL A 686 2.06 -27.86 -34.45
C VAL A 686 1.59 -27.57 -33.01
N PRO A 687 1.39 -26.29 -32.62
CA PRO A 687 0.92 -26.00 -31.29
C PRO A 687 -0.47 -26.60 -31.11
N SER A 688 -0.75 -27.21 -29.96
CA SER A 688 -2.08 -27.76 -29.70
C SER A 688 -3.13 -26.64 -29.78
N ALA A 689 -4.41 -26.98 -30.03
CA ALA A 689 -5.49 -25.98 -30.08
C ALA A 689 -5.54 -25.11 -28.80
N VAL A 690 -5.10 -25.66 -27.67
CA VAL A 690 -4.97 -24.99 -26.36
C VAL A 690 -3.76 -24.02 -26.32
N GLU A 691 -2.67 -24.33 -27.01
CA GLU A 691 -1.51 -23.43 -27.14
C GLU A 691 -1.77 -22.26 -28.09
N ILE A 692 -2.70 -22.44 -29.04
CA ILE A 692 -3.16 -21.41 -29.98
C ILE A 692 -4.26 -20.56 -29.34
N SER A 693 -5.09 -21.14 -28.48
CA SER A 693 -6.06 -20.38 -27.69
C SER A 693 -5.34 -19.64 -26.55
N ASN A 694 -5.57 -18.34 -26.40
CA ASN A 694 -5.13 -17.64 -25.19
C ASN A 694 -5.97 -18.01 -23.93
N ALA A 695 -6.74 -19.10 -24.00
CA ALA A 695 -7.55 -19.56 -22.89
C ALA A 695 -6.69 -19.79 -21.65
N TRP A 696 -7.29 -19.47 -20.50
CA TRP A 696 -6.71 -19.78 -19.19
C TRP A 696 -6.39 -21.28 -19.14
N TRP A 697 -5.13 -21.61 -18.80
CA TRP A 697 -4.73 -23.01 -18.71
C TRP A 697 -5.01 -23.53 -17.31
N LEU A 698 -5.72 -24.64 -17.27
CA LEU A 698 -5.93 -25.47 -16.08
C LEU A 698 -5.30 -26.83 -16.33
N PRO A 699 -4.79 -27.50 -15.27
CA PRO A 699 -4.48 -28.92 -15.37
C PRO A 699 -5.73 -29.67 -15.84
N SER A 700 -5.65 -30.38 -16.97
CA SER A 700 -6.76 -31.21 -17.46
C SER A 700 -6.93 -32.48 -16.63
N ARG A 701 -5.88 -32.88 -15.91
CA ARG A 701 -5.95 -33.91 -14.88
C ARG A 701 -6.76 -33.36 -13.71
N PRO A 702 -7.94 -33.94 -13.37
CA PRO A 702 -8.74 -33.45 -12.26
C PRO A 702 -7.90 -33.57 -10.99
N VAL A 703 -7.56 -32.45 -10.35
CA VAL A 703 -6.85 -32.41 -9.07
C VAL A 703 -7.78 -32.99 -7.99
N PHE A 704 -7.26 -33.78 -7.06
CA PHE A 704 -8.03 -34.31 -5.94
C PHE A 704 -8.37 -33.10 -5.10
N ASP A 705 -9.66 -32.86 -4.95
CA ASP A 705 -10.11 -31.61 -4.37
C ASP A 705 -10.01 -31.66 -2.83
N ILE A 706 -8.77 -31.71 -2.33
CA ILE A 706 -8.42 -31.46 -0.93
C ILE A 706 -9.07 -30.15 -0.46
N PRO A 707 -9.01 -29.03 -1.23
CA PRO A 707 -9.74 -27.82 -0.89
C PRO A 707 -11.24 -28.07 -0.67
N ASP A 708 -11.94 -28.74 -1.59
CA ASP A 708 -13.37 -28.98 -1.45
C ASP A 708 -13.70 -29.95 -0.31
N ALA A 709 -12.82 -30.92 -0.02
CA ALA A 709 -12.94 -31.78 1.14
C ALA A 709 -12.80 -31.00 2.47
N LEU A 710 -11.96 -29.95 2.51
CA LEU A 710 -11.86 -29.04 3.65
C LEU A 710 -13.12 -28.18 3.77
N ILE A 711 -13.64 -27.66 2.65
CA ILE A 711 -14.90 -26.89 2.63
C ILE A 711 -16.06 -27.74 3.13
N ALA A 712 -16.18 -28.98 2.67
CA ALA A 712 -17.21 -29.93 3.10
C ALA A 712 -17.12 -30.25 4.60
N ALA A 713 -15.92 -30.23 5.17
CA ALA A 713 -15.69 -30.41 6.61
C ALA A 713 -15.92 -29.11 7.43
N GLY A 714 -16.29 -27.99 6.79
CA GLY A 714 -16.45 -26.69 7.44
C GLY A 714 -15.14 -25.98 7.78
N ALA A 715 -14.01 -26.44 7.23
CA ALA A 715 -12.70 -25.82 7.40
C ALA A 715 -12.49 -24.73 6.33
N LEU A 716 -12.97 -23.52 6.62
CA LEU A 716 -13.04 -22.41 5.67
C LEU A 716 -11.89 -21.37 5.83
N GLY A 717 -10.81 -21.73 6.51
CA GLY A 717 -9.65 -20.88 6.74
C GLY A 717 -9.77 -20.03 8.00
N ARG A 718 -9.34 -18.76 7.93
CA ARG A 718 -9.27 -17.88 9.10
C ARG A 718 -10.62 -17.60 9.74
N LYS A 719 -11.69 -17.56 8.95
CA LYS A 719 -13.04 -17.24 9.42
C LYS A 719 -13.65 -18.33 10.33
N THR A 720 -13.25 -19.59 10.13
CA THR A 720 -13.63 -20.72 10.99
C THR A 720 -12.50 -21.12 11.94
N ARG A 721 -11.37 -20.41 11.90
CA ARG A 721 -10.11 -20.74 12.61
C ARG A 721 -9.48 -22.08 12.22
N THR A 722 -9.99 -22.73 11.18
CA THR A 722 -9.51 -24.01 10.68
C THR A 722 -9.63 -23.99 9.16
N GLY A 723 -8.56 -24.35 8.47
CA GLY A 723 -8.43 -24.46 7.01
C GLY A 723 -7.18 -25.25 6.69
N TRP A 724 -6.32 -24.73 5.80
CA TRP A 724 -4.95 -25.25 5.61
C TRP A 724 -4.13 -25.20 6.90
N TYR A 725 -4.40 -24.21 7.73
CA TYR A 725 -3.82 -24.04 9.05
C TYR A 725 -4.91 -23.93 10.12
N ASN A 726 -4.50 -24.10 11.37
CA ASN A 726 -5.32 -23.80 12.54
C ASN A 726 -4.94 -22.41 13.06
N TYR A 727 -5.93 -21.63 13.49
CA TYR A 727 -5.74 -20.26 13.96
C TYR A 727 -6.19 -20.11 15.40
N VAL A 728 -5.25 -19.85 16.31
CA VAL A 728 -5.53 -19.70 17.74
C VAL A 728 -5.29 -18.26 18.20
N THR A 729 -5.94 -17.84 19.28
CA THR A 729 -5.63 -16.52 19.85
C THR A 729 -4.29 -16.56 20.59
N PRO A 730 -3.62 -15.41 20.82
CA PRO A 730 -2.36 -15.38 21.57
C PRO A 730 -2.50 -15.86 23.02
N LYS A 731 -3.70 -15.73 23.59
CA LYS A 731 -4.02 -16.24 24.93
C LYS A 731 -4.04 -17.77 24.94
N ASP A 732 -4.58 -18.37 23.87
CA ASP A 732 -4.74 -19.82 23.70
C ASP A 732 -3.46 -20.51 23.18
N ALA A 733 -2.55 -19.75 22.56
CA ALA A 733 -1.25 -20.27 22.14
C ALA A 733 -0.40 -20.62 23.39
N SER A 734 -0.13 -21.91 23.57
CA SER A 734 0.62 -22.48 24.71
C SER A 734 1.98 -21.81 24.96
N LEU A 735 2.54 -21.98 26.16
CA LEU A 735 3.84 -21.41 26.59
C LEU A 735 4.98 -21.65 25.58
N GLY A 736 4.95 -22.78 24.86
CA GLY A 736 5.91 -23.11 23.80
C GLY A 736 5.87 -22.19 22.57
N TYR A 737 4.73 -21.58 22.27
CA TYR A 737 4.60 -20.55 21.21
C TYR A 737 5.14 -19.20 21.70
N ARG A 738 4.87 -18.83 22.97
CA ARG A 738 5.38 -17.60 23.60
C ARG A 738 6.92 -17.58 23.68
N LEU A 739 7.56 -18.75 23.73
CA LEU A 739 9.02 -18.89 23.77
C LEU A 739 9.69 -18.90 22.37
N ARG A 740 8.97 -19.22 21.29
CA ARG A 740 9.54 -19.31 19.91
C ARG A 740 9.40 -18.02 19.08
N HIS A 741 8.57 -17.07 19.51
CA HIS A 741 8.40 -15.76 18.87
C HIS A 741 8.81 -14.61 19.82
N PRO A 742 10.12 -14.39 20.07
CA PRO A 742 10.58 -13.34 20.99
C PRO A 742 10.22 -11.91 20.56
N ILE A 743 9.96 -11.68 19.26
CA ILE A 743 9.53 -10.36 18.75
C ILE A 743 8.05 -10.09 19.04
N ALA A 744 7.22 -11.14 19.09
CA ALA A 744 5.81 -11.02 19.49
C ALA A 744 5.63 -11.00 21.01
N SER A 745 6.59 -11.46 21.82
CA SER A 745 6.50 -11.23 23.27
C SER A 745 6.90 -9.80 23.65
N TRP A 746 7.83 -9.18 22.91
CA TRP A 746 8.30 -7.82 23.20
C TRP A 746 7.31 -6.72 22.80
N LEU A 747 6.53 -6.92 21.73
CA LEU A 747 5.51 -5.96 21.26
C LEU A 747 4.25 -5.90 22.15
N TRP A 748 4.02 -6.89 23.02
CA TRP A 748 2.76 -7.06 23.76
C TRP A 748 2.93 -7.02 25.29
N THR A 749 4.16 -6.90 25.81
CA THR A 749 4.44 -6.90 27.27
C THR A 749 4.80 -5.55 27.87
N ARG A 750 4.53 -4.42 27.17
CA ARG A 750 4.65 -3.08 27.75
C ARG A 750 3.36 -2.28 27.69
N SER A 751 2.32 -2.79 28.35
CA SER A 751 1.22 -1.99 28.90
C SER A 751 0.52 -2.81 29.98
N GLY A 752 0.84 -2.53 31.24
CA GLY A 752 0.24 -3.19 32.39
C GLY A 752 1.25 -3.44 33.49
N THR A 753 1.73 -2.36 34.12
CA THR A 753 2.16 -2.47 35.51
C THR A 753 0.88 -2.54 36.37
N ASP A 754 0.92 -3.43 37.36
CA ASP A 754 0.09 -3.45 38.58
C ASP A 754 -1.31 -4.09 38.48
N ASN A 755 -1.37 -5.40 38.78
CA ASN A 755 -2.04 -5.93 39.97
C ASN A 755 -1.97 -7.47 39.98
N VAL A 756 -0.97 -8.00 40.70
CA VAL A 756 -0.96 -9.41 41.11
C VAL A 756 -1.93 -9.54 42.28
N GLY A 757 -3.18 -9.88 41.98
CA GLY A 757 -4.18 -10.32 42.95
C GLY A 757 -4.15 -11.83 43.11
N THR A 758 -3.82 -12.29 44.31
CA THR A 758 -3.76 -13.68 44.77
C THR A 758 -5.15 -14.33 44.95
N GLY A 759 -5.28 -15.63 44.62
CA GLY A 759 -6.37 -16.53 45.03
C GLY A 759 -7.55 -16.58 44.06
N SER A 760 -8.24 -17.69 43.78
CA SER A 760 -8.36 -19.00 44.43
C SER A 760 -8.88 -20.01 43.40
N ALA A 761 -8.52 -21.28 43.60
CA ALA A 761 -8.95 -22.43 42.81
C ALA A 761 -10.46 -22.73 43.00
N ALA A 762 -11.17 -22.98 41.89
CA ALA A 762 -12.47 -23.65 41.93
C ALA A 762 -12.68 -24.57 40.71
N LYS A 763 -12.71 -25.86 41.06
CA LYS A 763 -13.10 -27.10 40.37
C LYS A 763 -14.13 -27.01 39.23
N GLY A 764 -13.83 -27.75 38.16
CA GLY A 764 -14.59 -28.95 37.71
C GLY A 764 -15.95 -28.77 37.04
N GLY A 765 -16.10 -29.26 35.80
CA GLY A 765 -17.42 -29.45 35.19
C GLY A 765 -17.42 -29.93 33.73
N ALA A 766 -17.48 -31.25 33.56
CA ALA A 766 -18.13 -32.03 32.50
C ALA A 766 -17.69 -31.89 31.02
N ALA A 767 -16.99 -32.94 30.57
CA ALA A 767 -16.95 -33.40 29.19
C ALA A 767 -18.28 -34.04 28.76
N ALA A 768 -18.70 -33.84 27.51
CA ALA A 768 -19.72 -34.66 26.87
C ALA A 768 -19.53 -34.69 25.34
N GLY A 769 -19.39 -35.91 24.79
CA GLY A 769 -19.90 -36.25 23.46
C GLY A 769 -18.93 -36.28 22.28
N ILE A 770 -17.95 -37.19 22.29
CA ILE A 770 -17.31 -37.67 21.04
C ILE A 770 -18.31 -38.61 20.36
N THR A 771 -18.82 -38.23 19.17
CA THR A 771 -19.52 -39.15 18.28
C THR A 771 -18.56 -39.60 17.17
N ASN A 772 -18.54 -40.91 16.94
CA ASN A 772 -17.54 -41.64 16.17
C ASN A 772 -17.55 -41.33 14.66
N ALA A 773 -16.37 -41.42 14.07
CA ALA A 773 -16.02 -41.01 12.70
C ALA A 773 -16.24 -42.08 11.61
N SER A 774 -17.25 -42.95 11.70
CA SER A 774 -17.37 -44.13 10.82
C SER A 774 -18.51 -44.16 9.80
N ASP A 775 -19.44 -43.20 9.77
CA ASP A 775 -20.64 -43.29 8.90
C ASP A 775 -20.68 -42.29 7.72
N CYS A 776 -19.59 -41.57 7.43
CA CYS A 776 -19.53 -40.65 6.28
C CYS A 776 -18.75 -41.25 5.10
N ALA A 777 -19.22 -42.38 4.59
CA ALA A 777 -18.78 -42.90 3.30
C ALA A 777 -20.01 -43.50 2.60
N LEU A 778 -20.69 -42.69 1.78
CA LEU A 778 -21.47 -43.05 0.56
C LEU A 778 -22.44 -41.91 0.20
N SER A 779 -22.08 -41.08 -0.79
CA SER A 779 -22.98 -40.56 -1.85
C SER A 779 -22.29 -39.41 -2.60
N LEU A 780 -21.45 -39.78 -3.58
CA LEU A 780 -20.96 -38.88 -4.62
C LEU A 780 -21.90 -39.00 -5.82
N SER A 781 -22.81 -38.03 -6.00
CA SER A 781 -23.36 -37.56 -7.29
C SER A 781 -24.66 -36.78 -7.07
N GLY A 782 -24.64 -35.46 -7.33
CA GLY A 782 -25.87 -34.66 -7.45
C GLY A 782 -25.71 -33.17 -7.14
N PRO A 783 -26.64 -32.31 -7.61
CA PRO A 783 -26.60 -30.84 -7.49
C PRO A 783 -26.82 -30.30 -6.06
N SER A 784 -26.64 -31.14 -5.03
CA SER A 784 -26.88 -30.83 -3.62
C SER A 784 -25.72 -30.10 -2.92
N MET A 785 -24.56 -29.91 -3.57
CA MET A 785 -23.43 -29.19 -2.97
C MET A 785 -23.71 -27.70 -2.71
N THR A 786 -24.53 -27.04 -3.52
CA THR A 786 -24.86 -25.61 -3.37
C THR A 786 -25.70 -25.32 -2.11
N SER A 787 -26.59 -26.24 -1.74
CA SER A 787 -27.42 -26.13 -0.53
C SER A 787 -26.63 -26.47 0.75
N ALA A 788 -25.74 -27.46 0.71
CA ALA A 788 -24.90 -27.83 1.84
C ALA A 788 -23.81 -26.78 2.14
N MET A 789 -23.22 -26.15 1.11
CA MET A 789 -22.29 -25.02 1.27
C MET A 789 -22.97 -23.76 1.81
N ALA A 790 -24.23 -23.51 1.42
CA ALA A 790 -25.02 -22.42 2.00
C ALA A 790 -25.36 -22.68 3.48
N ALA A 791 -25.68 -23.93 3.84
CA ALA A 791 -26.05 -24.32 5.21
C ALA A 791 -24.87 -24.38 6.20
N SER A 792 -23.68 -24.87 5.78
CA SER A 792 -22.50 -24.85 6.65
C SER A 792 -21.99 -23.43 6.92
N SER A 793 -22.23 -22.51 5.98
CA SER A 793 -21.96 -21.09 6.17
C SER A 793 -22.83 -20.43 7.24
N VAL A 794 -23.93 -21.06 7.68
CA VAL A 794 -24.85 -20.56 8.74
C VAL A 794 -24.32 -20.89 10.14
N ALA A 795 -23.76 -22.08 10.34
CA ALA A 795 -23.25 -22.52 11.64
C ALA A 795 -21.95 -21.81 12.07
N SER A 796 -21.15 -21.30 11.11
CA SER A 796 -19.93 -20.53 11.39
C SER A 796 -20.16 -19.03 11.67
N ARG A 797 -21.42 -18.55 11.72
CA ARG A 797 -21.76 -17.12 11.74
C ARG A 797 -21.72 -16.45 13.12
N HIS A 798 -21.41 -17.19 14.19
CA HIS A 798 -21.79 -16.76 15.53
C HIS A 798 -20.71 -16.09 16.40
N LEU A 799 -19.44 -15.95 16.00
CA LEU A 799 -18.40 -15.74 17.04
C LEU A 799 -17.22 -14.78 16.81
N TYR A 800 -17.05 -14.05 15.70
CA TYR A 800 -15.75 -13.37 15.49
C TYR A 800 -15.85 -11.91 15.02
N PRO A 801 -15.53 -10.91 15.89
CA PRO A 801 -15.29 -9.52 15.47
C PRO A 801 -14.08 -9.45 14.52
N LEU A 802 -13.78 -8.29 13.89
CA LEU A 802 -12.45 -8.09 13.26
C LEU A 802 -11.40 -8.07 14.37
N VAL A 803 -11.08 -9.27 14.87
CA VAL A 803 -9.81 -9.55 15.52
C VAL A 803 -8.78 -9.11 14.51
N SER A 804 -7.98 -8.09 14.87
CA SER A 804 -6.86 -7.61 14.08
C SER A 804 -6.17 -8.82 13.46
N LEU A 805 -6.18 -8.92 12.12
CA LEU A 805 -5.76 -10.11 11.36
C LEU A 805 -4.32 -10.55 11.66
N THR A 806 -3.57 -9.70 12.36
CA THR A 806 -2.21 -9.86 12.88
C THR A 806 -2.13 -10.49 14.27
N SER A 807 -3.25 -10.73 14.96
CA SER A 807 -3.28 -11.27 16.32
C SER A 807 -3.56 -12.76 16.39
N LEU A 808 -4.05 -13.40 15.31
CA LEU A 808 -4.19 -14.85 15.30
C LEU A 808 -2.85 -15.53 15.02
N VAL A 809 -2.57 -16.53 15.83
CA VAL A 809 -1.37 -17.37 15.75
C VAL A 809 -1.66 -18.54 14.80
N LEU A 810 -0.87 -18.62 13.74
CA LEU A 810 -0.92 -19.71 12.76
C LEU A 810 -0.26 -20.97 13.35
N GLN A 811 -1.01 -22.07 13.39
CA GLN A 811 -0.58 -23.39 13.82
C GLN A 811 -0.73 -24.41 12.69
N HIS A 812 0.19 -25.37 12.65
CA HIS A 812 0.17 -26.42 11.64
C HIS A 812 -1.04 -27.35 11.82
N ASN A 813 -1.66 -27.76 10.70
CA ASN A 813 -2.80 -28.67 10.70
C ASN A 813 -2.38 -30.07 10.18
N TYR A 814 -1.93 -30.94 11.08
CA TYR A 814 -1.46 -32.28 10.73
C TYR A 814 -2.52 -33.15 10.04
N SER A 815 -3.81 -32.90 10.28
CA SER A 815 -4.90 -33.65 9.65
C SER A 815 -4.87 -33.57 8.12
N ILE A 816 -4.30 -32.49 7.58
CA ILE A 816 -4.18 -32.27 6.14
C ILE A 816 -3.09 -33.13 5.55
N GLU A 817 -1.94 -33.28 6.24
CA GLU A 817 -0.86 -34.14 5.76
C GLU A 817 -1.35 -35.59 5.60
N TYR A 818 -2.15 -36.08 6.55
CA TYR A 818 -2.80 -37.39 6.43
C TYR A 818 -3.74 -37.47 5.22
N ARG A 819 -4.55 -36.43 4.96
CA ARG A 819 -5.42 -36.36 3.77
C ARG A 819 -4.62 -36.36 2.48
N THR A 820 -3.50 -35.64 2.44
CA THR A 820 -2.61 -35.60 1.28
C THR A 820 -1.99 -36.98 1.02
N ILE A 821 -1.56 -37.69 2.06
CA ILE A 821 -1.03 -39.06 1.95
C ILE A 821 -2.10 -40.03 1.47
N ASP A 822 -3.31 -39.98 2.05
CA ASP A 822 -4.45 -40.82 1.65
C ASP A 822 -4.86 -40.55 0.18
N CYS A 823 -4.87 -39.28 -0.23
CA CYS A 823 -5.08 -38.88 -1.61
C CYS A 823 -4.06 -39.54 -2.56
N SER A 824 -2.75 -39.42 -2.28
CA SER A 824 -1.71 -40.06 -3.11
C SER A 824 -1.92 -41.57 -3.22
N LYS A 825 -2.30 -42.24 -2.11
CA LYS A 825 -2.59 -43.69 -2.10
C LYS A 825 -3.78 -44.04 -2.98
N ARG A 826 -4.91 -43.33 -2.84
CA ARG A 826 -6.11 -43.56 -3.65
C ARG A 826 -5.86 -43.34 -5.15
N ARG A 827 -5.02 -42.37 -5.48
CA ARG A 827 -4.62 -42.07 -6.86
C ARG A 827 -3.51 -42.95 -7.41
N ARG A 828 -2.93 -43.83 -6.58
CA ARG A 828 -1.78 -44.67 -6.94
C ARG A 828 -0.59 -43.84 -7.46
N VAL A 829 -0.40 -42.65 -6.90
CA VAL A 829 0.74 -41.77 -7.21
C VAL A 829 1.88 -42.12 -6.26
N THR A 830 3.04 -42.44 -6.81
CA THR A 830 4.26 -42.66 -6.03
C THR A 830 4.78 -41.33 -5.50
N ARG A 831 4.68 -41.14 -4.18
CA ARG A 831 5.18 -39.93 -3.53
C ARG A 831 6.70 -39.81 -3.68
N ARG A 832 7.20 -38.60 -3.98
CA ARG A 832 8.63 -38.31 -4.13
C ARG A 832 9.05 -37.08 -3.29
N PRO A 833 10.36 -36.93 -2.98
CA PRO A 833 10.88 -35.70 -2.41
C PRO A 833 10.91 -34.57 -3.44
N PHE A 834 10.87 -33.33 -2.96
CA PHE A 834 10.90 -32.12 -3.76
C PHE A 834 12.06 -31.22 -3.36
N HIS A 835 12.77 -30.69 -4.37
CA HIS A 835 13.71 -29.61 -4.14
C HIS A 835 12.97 -28.27 -4.04
N GLU A 836 13.45 -27.37 -3.19
CA GLU A 836 12.78 -26.08 -2.95
C GLU A 836 12.75 -25.20 -4.22
N GLU A 837 13.78 -25.31 -5.07
CA GLU A 837 13.81 -24.65 -6.38
C GLU A 837 12.72 -25.18 -7.32
N GLU A 838 12.48 -26.49 -7.33
CA GLU A 838 11.43 -27.08 -8.16
C GLU A 838 10.04 -26.53 -7.77
N ILE A 839 9.78 -26.43 -6.47
CA ILE A 839 8.54 -25.86 -5.94
C ILE A 839 8.35 -24.43 -6.44
N PHE A 840 9.40 -23.61 -6.32
CA PHE A 840 9.36 -22.22 -6.75
C PHE A 840 9.19 -22.08 -8.27
N GLU A 841 9.97 -22.81 -9.06
CA GLU A 841 9.95 -22.72 -10.52
C GLU A 841 8.62 -23.19 -11.10
N ARG A 842 8.06 -24.30 -10.59
CA ARG A 842 6.74 -24.78 -11.03
C ARG A 842 5.65 -23.73 -10.79
N ILE A 843 5.65 -23.08 -9.63
CA ILE A 843 4.66 -22.05 -9.28
C ILE A 843 4.90 -20.78 -10.10
N VAL A 844 6.11 -20.20 -10.00
CA VAL A 844 6.39 -18.87 -10.55
C VAL A 844 6.44 -18.89 -12.07
N PHE A 845 6.99 -19.92 -12.72
CA PHE A 845 7.05 -19.95 -14.18
C PHE A 845 5.67 -20.18 -14.80
N ALA A 846 4.80 -20.97 -14.15
CA ALA A 846 3.40 -21.07 -14.53
C ALA A 846 2.67 -19.72 -14.41
N MET A 847 2.92 -18.96 -13.33
CA MET A 847 2.39 -17.60 -13.18
C MET A 847 2.92 -16.65 -14.25
N VAL A 848 4.22 -16.69 -14.60
CA VAL A 848 4.80 -15.86 -15.69
C VAL A 848 4.13 -16.18 -17.02
N ASN A 849 3.89 -17.47 -17.29
CA ASN A 849 3.18 -17.90 -18.49
C ASN A 849 1.74 -17.37 -18.54
N GLU A 850 1.04 -17.41 -17.41
CA GLU A 850 -0.30 -16.86 -17.31
C GLU A 850 -0.31 -15.33 -17.44
N ALA A 851 0.68 -14.64 -16.88
CA ALA A 851 0.85 -13.19 -17.07
C ALA A 851 0.99 -12.81 -18.54
N ALA A 852 1.75 -13.58 -19.33
CA ALA A 852 1.87 -13.36 -20.76
C ALA A 852 0.54 -13.55 -21.50
N LYS A 853 -0.28 -14.52 -21.10
CA LYS A 853 -1.63 -14.72 -21.66
C LYS A 853 -2.60 -13.60 -21.30
N ILE A 854 -2.63 -13.18 -20.03
CA ILE A 854 -3.45 -12.05 -19.55
C ILE A 854 -3.17 -10.78 -20.37
N MET A 855 -1.89 -10.51 -20.65
CA MET A 855 -1.48 -9.40 -21.51
C MET A 855 -1.91 -9.60 -22.97
N ALA A 856 -1.73 -10.82 -23.52
CA ALA A 856 -2.14 -11.16 -24.89
C ALA A 856 -3.66 -11.05 -25.11
N ASP A 857 -4.46 -11.36 -24.09
CA ASP A 857 -5.92 -11.24 -24.09
C ASP A 857 -6.42 -9.78 -24.05
N GLY A 858 -5.52 -8.84 -23.78
CA GLY A 858 -5.88 -7.44 -23.53
C GLY A 858 -6.71 -7.26 -22.26
N VAL A 859 -6.61 -8.19 -21.29
CA VAL A 859 -7.24 -8.03 -19.96
C VAL A 859 -6.63 -6.84 -19.24
N ILE A 860 -5.32 -6.64 -19.42
CA ILE A 860 -4.58 -5.52 -18.86
C ILE A 860 -3.60 -4.96 -19.89
N ALA A 861 -3.38 -3.65 -19.84
CA ALA A 861 -2.58 -2.95 -20.84
C ALA A 861 -1.08 -2.88 -20.50
N SER A 862 -0.67 -3.24 -19.28
CA SER A 862 0.69 -2.98 -18.80
C SER A 862 1.16 -4.08 -17.86
N SER A 863 2.35 -4.63 -18.13
CA SER A 863 3.02 -5.60 -17.26
C SER A 863 3.30 -5.05 -15.85
N ALA A 864 3.48 -3.73 -15.73
CA ALA A 864 3.65 -3.05 -14.44
C ALA A 864 2.45 -3.24 -13.49
N ASP A 865 1.24 -3.43 -14.03
CA ASP A 865 0.05 -3.66 -13.21
C ASP A 865 0.04 -5.12 -12.67
N ILE A 866 0.58 -6.07 -13.44
CA ILE A 866 0.81 -7.46 -13.01
C ILE A 866 1.92 -7.50 -11.94
N ASP A 867 2.99 -6.73 -12.11
CA ASP A 867 4.04 -6.59 -11.10
C ASP A 867 3.46 -6.10 -9.76
N CYS A 868 2.67 -5.02 -9.79
CA CYS A 868 1.96 -4.51 -8.62
C CYS A 868 1.05 -5.57 -7.99
N THR A 869 0.33 -6.34 -8.82
CA THR A 869 -0.51 -7.44 -8.36
C THR A 869 0.30 -8.51 -7.63
N SER A 870 1.37 -8.99 -8.25
CA SER A 870 2.21 -10.04 -7.68
C SER A 870 2.80 -9.64 -6.32
N VAL A 871 3.24 -8.39 -6.16
CA VAL A 871 3.86 -7.92 -4.92
C VAL A 871 2.83 -7.58 -3.85
N TYR A 872 1.82 -6.76 -4.18
CA TYR A 872 0.91 -6.21 -3.18
C TYR A 872 -0.27 -7.14 -2.84
N ALA A 873 -0.65 -8.06 -3.74
CA ALA A 873 -1.68 -9.07 -3.45
C ALA A 873 -1.09 -10.38 -2.92
N PHE A 874 -0.07 -10.91 -3.60
CA PHE A 874 0.44 -12.28 -3.33
C PHE A 874 1.72 -12.29 -2.50
N GLY A 875 2.34 -11.13 -2.30
CA GLY A 875 3.50 -11.01 -1.45
C GLY A 875 4.81 -11.39 -2.13
N PHE A 876 4.89 -11.33 -3.46
CA PHE A 876 6.15 -11.49 -4.21
C PHE A 876 7.23 -10.51 -3.68
N PRO A 877 8.51 -10.91 -3.60
CA PRO A 877 9.56 -10.06 -3.03
C PRO A 877 9.75 -8.74 -3.79
N ALA A 878 9.48 -7.62 -3.11
CA ALA A 878 9.48 -6.28 -3.73
C ALA A 878 10.82 -5.86 -4.34
N TRP A 879 11.96 -6.30 -3.78
CA TRP A 879 13.29 -6.01 -4.35
C TRP A 879 13.58 -6.75 -5.65
N LYS A 880 12.75 -7.73 -6.02
CA LYS A 880 12.78 -8.39 -7.33
C LYS A 880 11.79 -7.72 -8.31
N GLY A 881 11.25 -6.55 -7.97
CA GLY A 881 10.38 -5.70 -8.80
C GLY A 881 8.94 -6.19 -8.94
N GLY A 882 8.75 -7.47 -9.24
CA GLY A 882 7.44 -8.07 -9.53
C GLY A 882 7.62 -9.23 -10.51
N LEU A 883 6.53 -9.96 -10.79
CA LEU A 883 6.57 -11.17 -11.60
C LEU A 883 7.14 -10.98 -13.01
N CYS A 884 6.69 -9.94 -13.73
CA CYS A 884 7.15 -9.63 -15.08
C CYS A 884 8.56 -9.04 -15.06
N TYR A 885 8.86 -8.13 -14.11
CA TYR A 885 10.22 -7.61 -13.93
C TYR A 885 11.23 -8.71 -13.63
N TYR A 886 10.85 -9.65 -12.75
CA TYR A 886 11.65 -10.83 -12.42
C TYR A 886 11.94 -11.67 -13.66
N ALA A 887 10.93 -11.90 -14.50
CA ALA A 887 11.09 -12.63 -15.76
C ALA A 887 12.04 -11.90 -16.73
N ASP A 888 11.95 -10.58 -16.81
CA ASP A 888 12.74 -9.75 -17.72
C ASP A 888 14.21 -9.60 -17.28
N HIS A 889 14.45 -9.37 -15.99
CA HIS A 889 15.74 -8.87 -15.49
C HIS A 889 16.47 -9.78 -14.50
N VAL A 890 15.78 -10.73 -13.88
CA VAL A 890 16.36 -11.58 -12.83
C VAL A 890 16.51 -13.03 -13.28
N ALA A 891 15.44 -13.66 -13.75
CA ALA A 891 15.47 -15.03 -14.26
C ALA A 891 15.85 -15.11 -15.74
N GLY A 892 15.33 -14.18 -16.55
CA GLY A 892 15.47 -14.19 -18.01
C GLY A 892 14.44 -15.07 -18.71
N ILE A 893 13.83 -14.52 -19.77
CA ILE A 893 12.77 -15.20 -20.56
C ILE A 893 13.26 -16.52 -21.16
N ASP A 894 14.48 -16.57 -21.69
CA ASP A 894 15.04 -17.80 -22.28
C ASP A 894 15.15 -18.93 -21.26
N HIS A 895 15.68 -18.63 -20.06
CA HIS A 895 15.79 -19.60 -18.98
C HIS A 895 14.42 -20.13 -18.55
N ILE A 896 13.44 -19.25 -18.38
CA ILE A 896 12.06 -19.62 -18.01
C ILE A 896 11.46 -20.56 -19.06
N VAL A 897 11.52 -20.20 -20.34
CA VAL A 897 10.95 -21.01 -21.42
C VAL A 897 11.63 -22.39 -21.49
N GLN A 898 12.97 -22.46 -21.36
CA GLN A 898 13.70 -23.73 -21.37
C GLN A 898 13.27 -24.63 -20.20
N LYS A 899 13.20 -24.08 -18.99
CA LYS A 899 12.81 -24.83 -17.79
C LYS A 899 11.36 -25.30 -17.85
N MET A 900 10.46 -24.46 -18.36
CA MET A 900 9.07 -24.87 -18.61
C MET A 900 8.98 -26.05 -19.59
N GLN A 901 9.79 -26.07 -20.66
CA GLN A 901 9.85 -27.20 -21.60
C GLN A 901 10.41 -28.48 -20.95
N VAL A 902 11.29 -28.35 -19.95
CA VAL A 902 11.78 -29.49 -19.15
C VAL A 902 10.64 -30.03 -18.28
N TYR A 903 9.93 -29.17 -17.56
CA TYR A 903 8.80 -29.58 -16.71
C TYR A 903 7.67 -30.19 -17.51
N GLN A 904 7.31 -29.59 -18.65
CA GLN A 904 6.28 -30.14 -19.53
C GLN A 904 6.65 -31.53 -20.05
N ARG A 905 7.93 -31.79 -20.39
CA ARG A 905 8.39 -33.12 -20.81
C ARG A 905 8.38 -34.14 -19.66
N ALA A 906 8.69 -33.70 -18.45
CA ALA A 906 8.78 -34.58 -17.28
C ALA A 906 7.40 -34.92 -16.68
N LEU A 907 6.47 -33.95 -16.67
CA LEU A 907 5.16 -34.05 -16.00
C LEU A 907 4.00 -34.27 -17.00
N GLY A 908 4.19 -33.92 -18.27
CA GLY A 908 3.14 -33.93 -19.28
C GLY A 908 2.34 -32.62 -19.34
N SER A 909 1.65 -32.41 -20.47
CA SER A 909 0.86 -31.20 -20.73
C SER A 909 -0.40 -31.06 -19.86
N GLU A 910 -0.83 -32.15 -19.22
CA GLU A 910 -1.99 -32.16 -18.33
C GLU A 910 -1.66 -31.61 -16.94
N GLU A 911 -0.39 -31.60 -16.54
CA GLU A 911 0.06 -31.21 -15.20
C GLU A 911 0.85 -29.92 -15.17
N PHE A 912 1.57 -29.61 -16.25
CA PHE A 912 2.37 -28.39 -16.36
C PHE A 912 2.17 -27.71 -17.72
N PRO A 913 1.94 -26.39 -17.76
CA PRO A 913 1.64 -25.70 -19.00
C PRO A 913 2.87 -25.63 -19.90
N ALA A 914 2.65 -25.77 -21.21
CA ALA A 914 3.64 -25.36 -22.19
C ALA A 914 3.89 -23.84 -22.12
N PRO A 915 5.09 -23.36 -22.49
CA PRO A 915 5.29 -21.94 -22.74
C PRO A 915 4.29 -21.47 -23.80
N CYS A 916 3.52 -20.42 -23.53
CA CYS A 916 2.54 -19.86 -24.47
C CYS A 916 3.23 -19.20 -25.68
N LEU A 917 2.45 -18.94 -26.73
CA LEU A 917 2.96 -18.36 -27.98
C LEU A 917 3.74 -17.06 -27.74
N VAL A 918 3.21 -16.16 -26.90
CA VAL A 918 3.84 -14.87 -26.59
C VAL A 918 5.20 -15.05 -25.91
N LEU A 919 5.33 -15.96 -24.94
CA LEU A 919 6.63 -16.22 -24.30
C LEU A 919 7.63 -16.84 -25.29
N ARG A 920 7.18 -17.73 -26.17
CA ARG A 920 8.02 -18.29 -27.25
C ARG A 920 8.49 -17.20 -28.20
N GLU A 921 7.61 -16.26 -28.56
CA GLU A 921 7.93 -15.12 -29.42
C GLU A 921 8.91 -14.15 -28.75
N MET A 922 8.71 -13.85 -27.47
CA MET A 922 9.64 -13.05 -26.67
C MET A 922 11.04 -13.66 -26.67
N ARG A 923 11.15 -14.97 -26.42
CA ARG A 923 12.41 -15.71 -26.52
C ARG A 923 13.02 -15.60 -27.92
N ALA A 924 12.25 -15.89 -28.96
CA ALA A 924 12.73 -15.91 -30.34
C ALA A 924 13.23 -14.54 -30.82
N LYS A 925 12.59 -13.45 -30.37
CA LYS A 925 12.93 -12.08 -30.76
C LYS A 925 13.85 -11.36 -29.77
N GLY A 926 14.28 -12.03 -28.69
CA GLY A 926 15.03 -11.38 -27.60
C GLY A 926 14.27 -10.23 -26.94
N LYS A 927 12.93 -10.29 -26.94
CA LYS A 927 12.06 -9.29 -26.34
C LYS A 927 11.73 -9.66 -24.88
N THR A 928 11.30 -8.64 -24.16
CA THR A 928 10.88 -8.67 -22.74
C THR A 928 9.40 -8.30 -22.63
N PHE A 929 8.78 -8.49 -21.46
CA PHE A 929 7.44 -7.96 -21.21
C PHE A 929 7.38 -6.46 -21.45
N ALA A 930 8.41 -5.73 -21.01
CA ALA A 930 8.49 -4.29 -21.19
C ALA A 930 8.62 -3.84 -22.65
N THR A 931 9.21 -4.64 -23.56
CA THR A 931 9.44 -4.26 -24.98
C THR A 931 8.45 -4.90 -25.96
N MET A 932 7.73 -5.94 -25.54
CA MET A 932 6.72 -6.58 -26.37
C MET A 932 5.38 -5.83 -26.33
N PHE A 933 5.04 -5.23 -25.19
CA PHE A 933 3.72 -4.65 -24.92
C PHE A 933 3.69 -3.13 -24.70
N ASN A 934 4.84 -2.43 -24.71
CA ASN A 934 4.91 -0.97 -24.64
C ASN A 934 5.26 -0.33 -25.98
#